data_AF-A0AAD4HP94-F1
#
_entry.id   AF-A0AAD4HP94-F1
#
_cell.length_a   1.000
_cell.length_b   1.000
_cell.length_c   1.000
_cell.angle_alpha   90.00
_cell.angle_beta   90.00
_cell.angle_gamma   90.00
#
_symmetry.space_group_name_H-M   'P 1'
#
loop_
_entity.id
_entity.type
_entity.pdbx_description
1 polymer ?
#
loop_
_entity_poly.entity_id
_entity_poly.type
_entity_poly.pdbx_seq_one_letter_code
_entity_poly.pdbx_strand_id
1 'polypeptide(L)'
;MGERQHIFVIARVRTAGSGSTKYRCVAACHVMQCQGAIALCCLLRFLATMKHGSNKEVIESETSALHDKYCSHEDLPAICCPFITFLMAMCWSTKFIVPGNPNVGYGQYSPLDEIIGNDSADNPQDITVIDLTSVRSPTYCFVHVTRTASNDEDEAIQSPRMPLSARQYLHAYTDGNLHDNGHVTKLDSVKLISLDTLISVWPKEYKRTKIPQDCASSGSKAFDFTISEQVRKLVGMPLLQSVAPELMTKSNAQIPTITITQDTHDTYDIEQMYELWQAGKTFQVYGALHELLPFPHNGMPLLHSVVVKKLSDNNGVLSLAEIAVRDDQVEEILNIHGNKMRILDLSHNSYLTAQIVPRILQLAPHLNKLIALGCPLIENDDVYKLLGYNGHLFRSLDTLLHPSLLQPLALTCENAPYPIAFSYIQASGTHSHPVACTLPLFQSSDIIHAILDLVALFQPTVITHAISDVASGPKDFPWQLDPLEHVSTVTPATLFSGLRQVHSENREVACIPQYSLRGLQGEGWVFALHTPPRDSSGNERDRCYTYAFVRFKPPKQVGKGEMTGPDLNVNVEDAEIHTFRSWLDQLELEDRPAAPVELVQELDHRLLDLQLDVDYGLKPMLEDDLLAFVESIRRSQ
;
A
#
# COMPACT_ATOMS: atom_id res chain seq x y z
N MET A 1 6.39 29.34 -2.29
CA MET A 1 5.61 28.10 -2.04
C MET A 1 6.02 27.10 -3.11
N GLY A 2 6.33 25.87 -2.75
CA GLY A 2 6.75 24.86 -3.72
C GLY A 2 5.62 24.49 -4.68
N GLU A 3 5.98 24.09 -5.89
CA GLU A 3 5.05 23.57 -6.90
C GLU A 3 4.41 22.28 -6.35
N ARG A 4 3.08 22.19 -6.46
CA ARG A 4 2.27 21.08 -5.92
C ARG A 4 1.69 20.27 -7.06
N GLN A 5 1.81 18.96 -6.93
CA GLN A 5 1.10 17.99 -7.76
C GLN A 5 -0.01 17.33 -6.95
N HIS A 6 -1.22 17.33 -7.50
CA HIS A 6 -2.35 16.57 -6.95
C HIS A 6 -2.45 15.23 -7.68
N ILE A 7 -2.74 14.16 -6.94
CA ILE A 7 -2.96 12.83 -7.48
C ILE A 7 -4.33 12.36 -7.04
N PHE A 8 -5.17 11.99 -8.00
CA PHE A 8 -6.51 11.47 -7.77
C PHE A 8 -6.63 10.06 -8.34
N VAL A 9 -7.23 9.17 -7.56
CA VAL A 9 -7.70 7.88 -8.05
C VAL A 9 -9.21 7.91 -8.10
N ILE A 10 -9.74 7.54 -9.27
CA ILE A 10 -11.17 7.41 -9.52
C ILE A 10 -11.54 5.95 -9.77
N ALA A 11 -12.77 5.59 -9.43
CA ALA A 11 -13.35 4.29 -9.76
C ALA A 11 -14.85 4.40 -10.00
N ARG A 12 -15.41 3.44 -10.74
CA ARG A 12 -16.86 3.27 -10.89
C ARG A 12 -17.42 2.57 -9.67
N VAL A 13 -18.32 3.24 -8.95
CA VAL A 13 -18.97 2.73 -7.75
C VAL A 13 -20.48 2.60 -8.00
N ARG A 14 -21.07 1.45 -7.66
CA ARG A 14 -22.53 1.27 -7.67
C ARG A 14 -23.14 2.05 -6.51
N THR A 15 -24.08 2.94 -6.81
CA THR A 15 -24.73 3.77 -5.80
C THR A 15 -25.88 3.03 -5.12
N ALA A 16 -25.98 3.20 -3.80
CA ALA A 16 -27.03 2.58 -3.00
C ALA A 16 -28.43 2.96 -3.52
N GLY A 17 -29.32 1.98 -3.60
CA GLY A 17 -30.74 2.16 -3.94
C GLY A 17 -31.06 2.42 -5.42
N SER A 18 -30.15 3.00 -6.21
CA SER A 18 -30.43 3.29 -7.62
C SER A 18 -29.94 2.22 -8.59
N GLY A 19 -29.00 1.37 -8.16
CA GLY A 19 -28.31 0.40 -9.02
C GLY A 19 -27.44 1.04 -10.11
N SER A 20 -27.42 2.37 -10.23
CA SER A 20 -26.60 3.08 -11.20
C SER A 20 -25.15 3.14 -10.74
N THR A 21 -24.24 2.92 -11.68
CA THR A 21 -22.80 3.04 -11.46
C THR A 21 -22.35 4.43 -11.86
N LYS A 22 -21.61 5.11 -10.98
CA LYS A 22 -21.07 6.44 -11.24
C LYS A 22 -19.58 6.47 -10.93
N TYR A 23 -18.84 7.31 -11.64
CA TYR A 23 -17.45 7.58 -11.28
C TYR A 23 -17.38 8.38 -9.97
N ARG A 24 -16.43 8.02 -9.12
CA ARG A 24 -16.13 8.67 -7.83
C ARG A 24 -14.62 8.80 -7.69
N CYS A 25 -14.17 9.88 -7.06
CA CYS A 25 -12.84 9.91 -6.45
C CYS A 25 -12.89 8.99 -5.22
N VAL A 26 -11.90 8.11 -5.08
CA VAL A 26 -11.85 7.10 -4.00
C VAL A 26 -10.53 7.15 -3.21
N ALA A 27 -9.57 7.93 -3.70
CA ALA A 27 -8.36 8.31 -2.99
C ALA A 27 -7.79 9.58 -3.61
N ALA A 28 -7.28 10.48 -2.78
CA ALA A 28 -6.63 11.71 -3.24
C ALA A 28 -5.45 12.06 -2.33
N CYS A 29 -4.36 12.52 -2.92
CA CYS A 29 -3.23 13.07 -2.17
C CYS A 29 -2.57 14.21 -2.94
N HIS A 30 -1.79 15.02 -2.24
CA HIS A 30 -0.90 15.99 -2.87
C HIS A 30 0.54 15.76 -2.45
N VAL A 31 1.44 16.14 -3.34
CA VAL A 31 2.89 15.96 -3.18
C VAL A 31 3.58 17.22 -3.66
N MET A 32 4.55 17.70 -2.90
CA MET A 32 5.37 18.86 -3.29
C MET A 32 6.52 18.42 -4.20
N GLN A 33 6.92 19.30 -5.13
CA GLN A 33 8.11 19.10 -5.97
C GLN A 33 8.10 17.78 -6.76
N CYS A 34 6.93 17.36 -7.28
CA CYS A 34 6.79 16.18 -8.12
C CYS A 34 6.19 16.56 -9.47
N GLN A 35 7.03 16.84 -10.46
CA GLN A 35 6.60 17.29 -11.78
C GLN A 35 7.44 16.69 -12.90
N GLY A 36 7.02 16.93 -14.15
CA GLY A 36 7.71 16.43 -15.34
C GLY A 36 7.97 14.93 -15.26
N ALA A 37 9.22 14.51 -15.52
CA ALA A 37 9.61 13.10 -15.55
C ALA A 37 9.43 12.36 -14.22
N ILE A 38 9.50 13.07 -13.08
CA ILE A 38 9.36 12.46 -11.74
C ILE A 38 7.94 11.91 -11.58
N ALA A 39 6.93 12.69 -11.94
CA ALA A 39 5.53 12.29 -11.89
C ALA A 39 5.23 11.06 -12.75
N LEU A 40 5.81 10.99 -13.96
CA LEU A 40 5.67 9.83 -14.86
C LEU A 40 6.21 8.55 -14.21
N CYS A 41 7.34 8.66 -13.53
CA CYS A 41 7.98 7.50 -12.95
C CYS A 41 7.30 7.07 -11.63
N CYS A 42 6.79 8.00 -10.83
CA CYS A 42 5.92 7.69 -9.68
C CYS A 42 4.64 6.97 -10.12
N LEU A 43 4.02 7.45 -11.21
CA LEU A 43 2.86 6.77 -11.81
C LEU A 43 3.21 5.35 -12.27
N LEU A 44 4.31 5.15 -12.99
CA LEU A 44 4.74 3.82 -13.41
C LEU A 44 4.95 2.87 -12.24
N ARG A 45 5.59 3.35 -11.17
CA ARG A 45 5.77 2.57 -9.94
C ARG A 45 4.42 2.18 -9.35
N PHE A 46 3.51 3.14 -9.20
CA PHE A 46 2.17 2.86 -8.68
C PHE A 46 1.43 1.82 -9.52
N LEU A 47 1.45 1.98 -10.86
CA LEU A 47 0.84 1.03 -11.80
C LEU A 47 1.45 -0.37 -11.75
N ALA A 48 2.75 -0.49 -11.46
CA ALA A 48 3.39 -1.78 -11.24
C ALA A 48 2.99 -2.39 -9.89
N THR A 49 3.12 -1.62 -8.80
CA THR A 49 2.80 -2.04 -7.44
C THR A 49 1.36 -2.53 -7.30
N MET A 50 0.39 -1.80 -7.87
CA MET A 50 -1.04 -2.16 -7.77
C MET A 50 -1.40 -3.48 -8.49
N LYS A 51 -0.61 -3.87 -9.49
CA LYS A 51 -0.86 -5.10 -10.29
C LYS A 51 -0.29 -6.34 -9.61
N HIS A 52 0.55 -6.16 -8.60
CA HIS A 52 1.31 -7.24 -8.02
C HIS A 52 0.53 -8.01 -6.95
N GLY A 53 0.43 -9.33 -7.12
CA GLY A 53 -0.02 -10.28 -6.11
C GLY A 53 -1.23 -9.80 -5.32
N SER A 54 -1.12 -9.82 -3.99
CA SER A 54 -2.18 -9.40 -3.10
C SER A 54 -2.48 -7.91 -3.03
N ASN A 55 -1.63 -7.01 -3.54
CA ASN A 55 -2.00 -5.59 -3.59
C ASN A 55 -3.26 -5.42 -4.45
N LYS A 56 -3.33 -6.15 -5.56
CA LYS A 56 -4.49 -6.17 -6.42
C LYS A 56 -5.74 -6.66 -5.69
N GLU A 57 -5.63 -7.74 -4.92
CA GLU A 57 -6.76 -8.32 -4.17
C GLU A 57 -7.30 -7.33 -3.13
N VAL A 58 -6.41 -6.63 -2.41
CA VAL A 58 -6.80 -5.59 -1.46
C VAL A 58 -7.48 -4.42 -2.18
N ILE A 59 -6.93 -3.94 -3.31
CA ILE A 59 -7.53 -2.84 -4.09
C ILE A 59 -8.92 -3.24 -4.63
N GLU A 60 -9.05 -4.45 -5.19
CA GLU A 60 -10.33 -4.99 -5.66
C GLU A 60 -11.34 -5.11 -4.49
N SER A 61 -10.90 -5.56 -3.31
CA SER A 61 -11.73 -5.60 -2.11
C SER A 61 -12.15 -4.22 -1.62
N GLU A 62 -11.25 -3.23 -1.55
CA GLU A 62 -11.57 -1.87 -1.10
C GLU A 62 -12.57 -1.20 -2.05
N THR A 63 -12.33 -1.26 -3.36
CA THR A 63 -13.23 -0.68 -4.36
C THR A 63 -14.59 -1.35 -4.37
N SER A 64 -14.64 -2.67 -4.19
CA SER A 64 -15.90 -3.42 -4.10
C SER A 64 -16.68 -3.08 -2.84
N ALA A 65 -16.01 -2.84 -1.71
CA ALA A 65 -16.65 -2.45 -0.44
C ALA A 65 -17.36 -1.09 -0.51
N LEU A 66 -17.09 -0.26 -1.51
CA LEU A 66 -17.81 0.98 -1.76
C LEU A 66 -19.16 0.77 -2.46
N HIS A 67 -19.36 -0.36 -3.14
CA HIS A 67 -20.60 -0.65 -3.85
C HIS A 67 -21.79 -0.73 -2.89
N ASP A 68 -22.88 -0.07 -3.25
CA ASP A 68 -24.15 0.00 -2.51
C ASP A 68 -24.08 0.60 -1.10
N LYS A 69 -22.93 1.17 -0.71
CA LYS A 69 -22.76 1.77 0.62
C LYS A 69 -23.17 3.25 0.64
N TYR A 70 -22.96 3.97 -0.46
CA TYR A 70 -23.12 5.42 -0.52
C TYR A 70 -24.14 5.85 -1.59
N CYS A 71 -25.03 6.78 -1.23
CA CYS A 71 -26.08 7.30 -2.11
C CYS A 71 -25.58 8.49 -2.93
N SER A 72 -24.82 9.38 -2.30
CA SER A 72 -24.33 10.64 -2.86
C SER A 72 -22.80 10.78 -2.70
N HIS A 73 -22.24 11.86 -3.26
CA HIS A 73 -20.83 12.20 -3.02
C HIS A 73 -20.58 12.71 -1.59
N GLU A 74 -21.59 13.29 -0.95
CA GLU A 74 -21.48 13.88 0.39
C GLU A 74 -21.44 12.81 1.49
N ASP A 75 -21.83 11.57 1.16
CA ASP A 75 -21.85 10.44 2.08
C ASP A 75 -20.50 9.71 2.16
N LEU A 76 -19.54 10.03 1.28
CA LEU A 76 -18.24 9.37 1.25
C LEU A 76 -17.41 9.77 2.48
N PRO A 77 -16.73 8.82 3.15
CA PRO A 77 -15.78 9.15 4.20
C PRO A 77 -14.63 9.96 3.62
N ALA A 78 -13.93 10.71 4.48
CA ALA A 78 -12.76 11.50 4.09
C ALA A 78 -11.65 10.66 3.42
N ILE A 79 -11.58 9.36 3.74
CA ILE A 79 -10.70 8.38 3.10
C ILE A 79 -11.54 7.14 2.77
N CYS A 80 -11.84 6.92 1.49
CA CYS A 80 -12.64 5.78 1.01
C CYS A 80 -11.82 4.50 0.86
N CYS A 81 -10.67 4.61 0.22
CA CYS A 81 -9.76 3.49 -0.06
C CYS A 81 -8.40 3.72 0.62
N PRO A 82 -8.32 3.42 1.93
CA PRO A 82 -7.13 3.69 2.72
C PRO A 82 -5.85 3.02 2.20
N PHE A 83 -5.93 1.77 1.73
CA PHE A 83 -4.81 1.06 1.16
C PHE A 83 -4.38 1.63 -0.20
N ILE A 84 -5.33 1.98 -1.08
CA ILE A 84 -5.02 2.70 -2.32
C ILE A 84 -4.29 4.01 -2.00
N THR A 85 -4.82 4.78 -1.06
CA THR A 85 -4.25 6.06 -0.66
C THR A 85 -2.84 5.90 -0.09
N PHE A 86 -2.62 4.86 0.73
CA PHE A 86 -1.30 4.48 1.23
C PHE A 86 -0.34 4.15 0.09
N LEU A 87 -0.72 3.28 -0.85
CA LEU A 87 0.12 2.93 -2.01
C LEU A 87 0.46 4.16 -2.87
N MET A 88 -0.47 5.09 -3.03
CA MET A 88 -0.21 6.37 -3.71
C MET A 88 0.80 7.20 -2.93
N ALA A 89 0.57 7.43 -1.64
CA ALA A 89 1.47 8.19 -0.77
C ALA A 89 2.89 7.64 -0.87
N MET A 90 3.00 6.32 -0.75
CA MET A 90 4.20 5.51 -0.89
C MET A 90 4.93 5.70 -2.23
N CYS A 91 4.21 5.57 -3.36
CA CYS A 91 4.82 5.65 -4.68
C CYS A 91 5.31 7.06 -5.03
N TRP A 92 4.73 8.08 -4.40
CA TRP A 92 5.12 9.48 -4.59
C TRP A 92 6.05 10.04 -3.49
N SER A 93 6.10 9.43 -2.31
CA SER A 93 7.07 9.78 -1.25
C SER A 93 8.44 9.17 -1.51
N THR A 94 8.48 8.06 -2.25
CA THR A 94 9.71 7.41 -2.72
C THR A 94 10.31 8.20 -3.89
N LYS A 95 10.88 9.38 -3.65
CA LYS A 95 11.71 9.97 -4.70
C LYS A 95 12.85 9.02 -5.04
N PHE A 96 13.15 8.94 -6.34
CA PHE A 96 14.06 7.98 -6.92
C PHE A 96 15.40 7.99 -6.19
N ILE A 97 15.65 6.97 -5.38
CA ILE A 97 17.02 6.50 -5.26
C ILE A 97 17.31 5.83 -6.60
N VAL A 98 17.67 6.63 -7.60
CA VAL A 98 18.39 6.11 -8.76
C VAL A 98 19.74 5.66 -8.20
N PRO A 99 20.25 4.47 -8.54
CA PRO A 99 21.62 4.11 -8.18
C PRO A 99 22.57 5.21 -8.67
N GLY A 100 23.13 6.02 -7.75
CA GLY A 100 24.02 7.14 -8.05
C GLY A 100 23.39 8.54 -8.17
N ASN A 101 22.09 8.75 -7.94
CA ASN A 101 21.49 10.10 -7.82
C ASN A 101 20.61 10.20 -6.55
N PRO A 102 21.07 10.90 -5.51
CA PRO A 102 20.47 10.95 -4.18
C PRO A 102 19.67 12.24 -3.91
N ASN A 103 19.11 12.88 -4.93
CA ASN A 103 18.18 14.01 -4.74
C ASN A 103 16.84 13.54 -4.14
N VAL A 104 16.83 13.31 -2.83
CA VAL A 104 15.66 12.93 -2.04
C VAL A 104 14.96 14.19 -1.54
N GLY A 105 14.09 14.76 -2.38
CA GLY A 105 13.22 15.87 -1.99
C GLY A 105 11.87 15.39 -1.44
N TYR A 106 11.45 15.96 -0.32
CA TYR A 106 10.18 15.82 0.39
C TYR A 106 8.90 15.68 -0.45
N GLY A 107 7.96 14.90 0.08
CA GLY A 107 6.53 15.13 -0.08
C GLY A 107 5.86 15.02 1.28
N GLN A 108 5.45 16.15 1.87
CA GLN A 108 4.45 16.09 2.93
C GLN A 108 3.20 15.47 2.29
N TYR A 109 2.83 14.30 2.77
CA TYR A 109 1.58 13.66 2.41
C TYR A 109 0.50 14.25 3.31
N SER A 110 -0.46 14.92 2.70
CA SER A 110 -1.75 15.15 3.33
C SER A 110 -2.79 14.46 2.46
N PRO A 111 -3.60 13.53 3.01
CA PRO A 111 -4.77 13.06 2.29
C PRO A 111 -5.60 14.31 1.96
N LEU A 112 -5.88 14.50 0.67
CA LEU A 112 -6.85 15.51 0.28
C LEU A 112 -8.22 14.93 0.59
N ASP A 113 -9.12 15.74 1.15
CA ASP A 113 -10.52 15.35 1.23
C ASP A 113 -11.01 15.04 -0.20
N GLU A 114 -11.59 13.87 -0.40
CA GLU A 114 -12.05 13.40 -1.70
C GLU A 114 -13.17 14.28 -2.28
N ILE A 115 -13.78 15.13 -1.44
CA ILE A 115 -14.78 16.14 -1.78
C ILE A 115 -14.12 17.43 -2.32
N ILE A 116 -12.83 17.66 -2.03
CA ILE A 116 -12.06 18.79 -2.56
C ILE A 116 -11.93 18.59 -4.08
N GLY A 117 -12.79 19.30 -4.80
CA GLY A 117 -12.59 19.54 -6.22
C GLY A 117 -11.22 20.18 -6.46
N ASN A 118 -10.69 19.97 -7.65
CA ASN A 118 -9.39 20.46 -8.11
C ASN A 118 -9.16 21.97 -7.86
N ASP A 119 -10.23 22.77 -7.77
CA ASP A 119 -10.15 24.22 -7.56
C ASP A 119 -10.14 24.68 -6.09
N SER A 120 -10.27 23.79 -5.11
CA SER A 120 -10.61 24.21 -3.73
C SER A 120 -9.46 24.44 -2.76
N ALA A 121 -8.19 24.34 -3.17
CA ALA A 121 -7.05 24.75 -2.35
C ALA A 121 -5.83 25.08 -3.23
N ASP A 122 -5.14 26.20 -2.94
CA ASP A 122 -3.78 26.53 -3.41
C ASP A 122 -3.40 26.02 -4.82
N ASN A 123 -4.00 26.60 -5.87
CA ASN A 123 -3.65 26.49 -7.30
C ASN A 123 -2.65 25.36 -7.66
N PRO A 124 -3.08 24.09 -7.74
CA PRO A 124 -2.23 23.02 -8.23
C PRO A 124 -1.83 23.31 -9.68
N GLN A 125 -0.53 23.24 -9.94
CA GLN A 125 0.00 23.40 -11.30
C GLN A 125 -0.16 22.11 -12.10
N ASP A 126 -0.09 20.97 -11.42
CA ASP A 126 -0.17 19.64 -12.03
C ASP A 126 -1.12 18.70 -11.32
N ILE A 127 -1.76 17.84 -12.11
CA ILE A 127 -2.66 16.81 -11.63
C ILE A 127 -2.37 15.50 -12.36
N THR A 128 -2.34 14.41 -11.61
CA THR A 128 -2.37 13.05 -12.15
C THR A 128 -3.70 12.41 -11.78
N VAL A 129 -4.42 11.87 -12.75
CA VAL A 129 -5.68 11.13 -12.51
C VAL A 129 -5.49 9.69 -12.96
N ILE A 130 -5.92 8.74 -12.13
CA ILE A 130 -5.80 7.30 -12.37
C ILE A 130 -7.18 6.66 -12.21
N ASP A 131 -7.67 5.95 -13.23
CA ASP A 131 -8.92 5.22 -13.16
C ASP A 131 -8.66 3.75 -12.83
N LEU A 132 -9.09 3.34 -11.64
CA LEU A 132 -9.01 1.98 -11.12
C LEU A 132 -10.33 1.22 -11.16
N THR A 133 -11.27 1.64 -12.01
CA THR A 133 -12.50 0.86 -12.30
C THR A 133 -12.19 -0.59 -12.66
N SER A 134 -11.04 -0.84 -13.31
CA SER A 134 -10.50 -2.18 -13.52
C SER A 134 -9.03 -2.20 -13.14
N VAL A 135 -8.70 -2.80 -12.01
CA VAL A 135 -7.31 -2.88 -11.48
C VAL A 135 -6.36 -3.57 -12.47
N ARG A 136 -6.87 -4.50 -13.30
CA ARG A 136 -6.10 -5.21 -14.34
C ARG A 136 -5.77 -4.33 -15.54
N SER A 137 -6.58 -3.32 -15.82
CA SER A 137 -6.45 -2.43 -16.97
C SER A 137 -6.65 -0.97 -16.56
N PRO A 138 -5.75 -0.43 -15.70
CA PRO A 138 -5.87 0.95 -15.25
C PRO A 138 -5.72 1.91 -16.43
N THR A 139 -6.38 3.05 -16.34
CA THR A 139 -6.19 4.15 -17.30
C THR A 139 -5.70 5.39 -16.57
N TYR A 140 -5.03 6.30 -17.26
CA TYR A 140 -4.47 7.50 -16.62
C TYR A 140 -4.57 8.74 -17.50
N CYS A 141 -4.42 9.92 -16.91
CA CYS A 141 -4.03 11.12 -17.63
C CYS A 141 -3.29 12.10 -16.71
N PHE A 142 -2.54 13.00 -17.31
CA PHE A 142 -2.07 14.21 -16.62
C PHE A 142 -2.96 15.40 -16.98
N VAL A 143 -2.99 16.41 -16.13
CA VAL A 143 -3.57 17.72 -16.45
C VAL A 143 -2.59 18.77 -15.97
N HIS A 144 -2.14 19.61 -16.89
CA HIS A 144 -1.21 20.72 -16.61
C HIS A 144 -1.96 22.04 -16.75
N VAL A 145 -1.88 22.89 -15.73
CA VAL A 145 -2.60 24.16 -15.68
C VAL A 145 -1.63 25.30 -16.01
N THR A 146 -1.53 25.65 -17.30
CA THR A 146 -0.80 26.84 -17.72
C THR A 146 -1.56 28.09 -17.33
N ARG A 147 -1.00 28.88 -16.42
CA ARG A 147 -1.44 30.27 -16.23
C ARG A 147 -0.73 31.14 -17.24
N THR A 148 -1.44 31.50 -18.30
CA THR A 148 -1.00 32.62 -19.13
C THR A 148 -1.12 33.88 -18.28
N ALA A 149 0.01 34.45 -17.88
CA ALA A 149 0.03 35.78 -17.28
C ALA A 149 -0.45 36.77 -18.35
N SER A 150 -1.75 37.08 -18.38
CA SER A 150 -2.21 38.28 -19.05
C SER A 150 -1.68 39.45 -18.25
N ASN A 151 -1.01 40.39 -18.92
CA ASN A 151 -0.51 41.61 -18.29
C ASN A 151 -1.64 42.54 -17.82
N ASP A 152 -2.87 42.24 -18.20
CA ASP A 152 -4.06 42.95 -17.77
C ASP A 152 -4.62 42.26 -16.51
N GLU A 153 -4.79 43.05 -15.43
CA GLU A 153 -5.37 42.62 -14.14
C GLU A 153 -6.83 42.12 -14.26
N ASP A 154 -7.41 42.21 -15.45
CA ASP A 154 -8.76 41.74 -15.75
C ASP A 154 -8.76 40.23 -16.02
N GLU A 155 -9.25 39.48 -15.03
CA GLU A 155 -9.63 38.06 -15.08
C GLU A 155 -8.66 37.13 -15.85
N ALA A 156 -7.71 36.52 -15.13
CA ALA A 156 -6.86 35.46 -15.67
C ALA A 156 -7.73 34.34 -16.31
N ILE A 157 -7.78 34.33 -17.64
CA ILE A 157 -8.50 33.31 -18.41
C ILE A 157 -7.78 31.98 -18.17
N GLN A 158 -8.37 31.12 -17.35
CA GLN A 158 -7.87 29.76 -17.18
C GLN A 158 -8.04 28.99 -18.48
N SER A 159 -6.92 28.52 -19.03
CA SER A 159 -6.95 27.60 -20.17
C SER A 159 -7.80 26.37 -19.82
N PRO A 160 -8.59 25.84 -20.77
CA PRO A 160 -9.41 24.67 -20.50
C PRO A 160 -8.52 23.50 -20.09
N ARG A 161 -8.84 22.88 -18.95
CA ARG A 161 -8.15 21.68 -18.45
C ARG A 161 -8.42 20.51 -19.39
N MET A 162 -7.38 20.02 -20.03
CA MET A 162 -7.44 18.90 -20.97
C MET A 162 -6.63 17.71 -20.45
N PRO A 163 -7.12 16.46 -20.60
CA PRO A 163 -6.32 15.28 -20.30
C PRO A 163 -5.15 15.19 -21.28
N LEU A 164 -3.95 15.05 -20.75
CA LEU A 164 -2.68 14.95 -21.47
C LEU A 164 -2.12 13.53 -21.36
N SER A 165 -1.52 13.05 -22.44
CA SER A 165 -0.66 11.87 -22.42
C SER A 165 0.66 12.16 -21.69
N ALA A 166 1.41 11.11 -21.34
CA ALA A 166 2.74 11.28 -20.73
C ALA A 166 3.67 12.16 -21.60
N ARG A 167 3.63 11.96 -22.92
CA ARG A 167 4.41 12.73 -23.89
C ARG A 167 4.00 14.20 -23.93
N GLN A 168 2.70 14.47 -23.97
CA GLN A 168 2.17 15.85 -23.99
C GLN A 168 2.47 16.59 -22.69
N TYR A 169 2.31 15.90 -21.56
CA TYR A 169 2.64 16.46 -20.25
C TYR A 169 4.13 16.80 -20.15
N LEU A 170 5.03 15.88 -20.53
CA LEU A 170 6.47 16.15 -20.45
C LEU A 170 6.91 17.26 -21.41
N HIS A 171 6.26 17.39 -22.57
CA HIS A 171 6.50 18.50 -23.50
C HIS A 171 6.09 19.87 -22.91
N ALA A 172 5.22 19.93 -21.90
CA ALA A 172 4.94 21.18 -21.21
C ALA A 172 6.11 21.64 -20.32
N TYR A 173 6.97 20.70 -19.93
CA TYR A 173 8.11 20.91 -19.03
C TYR A 173 9.46 21.01 -19.74
N THR A 174 9.57 20.46 -20.94
CA THR A 174 10.80 20.50 -21.75
C THR A 174 10.58 21.39 -22.95
N ASP A 175 11.62 22.11 -23.40
CA ASP A 175 11.60 22.92 -24.63
C ASP A 175 11.55 22.05 -25.91
N GLY A 176 10.73 20.99 -25.91
CA GLY A 176 10.61 19.99 -26.97
C GLY A 176 11.70 18.92 -26.97
N ASN A 177 12.69 18.99 -26.08
CA ASN A 177 13.81 18.06 -26.06
C ASN A 177 13.48 16.81 -25.23
N LEU A 178 12.79 15.84 -25.85
CA LEU A 178 12.27 14.62 -25.21
C LEU A 178 13.19 13.39 -25.39
N HIS A 179 14.48 13.57 -25.66
CA HIS A 179 15.37 12.45 -26.02
C HIS A 179 15.29 11.28 -25.01
N ASP A 180 14.87 10.12 -25.53
CA ASP A 180 14.82 8.79 -24.89
C ASP A 180 14.38 8.73 -23.41
N ASN A 181 13.26 9.38 -23.08
CA ASN A 181 12.63 9.12 -21.79
C ASN A 181 11.87 7.78 -21.82
N GLY A 182 12.53 6.70 -21.38
CA GLY A 182 11.96 5.35 -21.33
C GLY A 182 10.64 5.25 -20.54
N HIS A 183 10.34 6.20 -19.64
CA HIS A 183 9.07 6.25 -18.92
C HIS A 183 7.89 6.61 -19.83
N VAL A 184 8.09 7.51 -20.81
CA VAL A 184 7.05 7.87 -21.78
C VAL A 184 6.64 6.66 -22.60
N THR A 185 7.62 5.92 -23.14
CA THR A 185 7.36 4.71 -23.94
C THR A 185 6.63 3.63 -23.15
N LYS A 186 6.95 3.45 -21.86
CA LYS A 186 6.22 2.52 -20.98
C LYS A 186 4.76 2.95 -20.80
N LEU A 187 4.51 4.24 -20.58
CA LEU A 187 3.17 4.78 -20.39
C LEU A 187 2.34 4.87 -21.69
N ASP A 188 2.97 4.94 -22.87
CA ASP A 188 2.28 4.90 -24.16
C ASP A 188 1.48 3.58 -24.35
N SER A 189 1.80 2.53 -23.60
CA SER A 189 1.04 1.26 -23.56
C SER A 189 -0.19 1.29 -22.63
N VAL A 190 -0.32 2.29 -21.77
CA VAL A 190 -1.42 2.42 -20.81
C VAL A 190 -2.48 3.33 -21.40
N LYS A 191 -3.74 2.90 -21.34
CA LYS A 191 -4.85 3.64 -21.95
C LYS A 191 -5.06 5.00 -21.25
N LEU A 192 -5.38 6.02 -22.04
CA LEU A 192 -5.67 7.36 -21.53
C LEU A 192 -7.12 7.50 -21.04
N ILE A 193 -7.29 8.26 -19.96
CA ILE A 193 -8.61 8.71 -19.47
C ILE A 193 -9.21 9.68 -20.49
N SER A 194 -10.51 9.53 -20.76
CA SER A 194 -11.24 10.42 -21.65
C SER A 194 -11.69 11.70 -20.93
N LEU A 195 -11.84 12.80 -21.67
CA LEU A 195 -12.40 14.04 -21.12
C LEU A 195 -13.83 13.82 -20.56
N ASP A 196 -14.62 12.94 -21.18
CA ASP A 196 -15.97 12.62 -20.69
C ASP A 196 -15.94 11.93 -19.32
N THR A 197 -14.92 11.12 -19.04
CA THR A 197 -14.70 10.53 -17.72
C THR A 197 -14.44 11.63 -16.68
N LEU A 198 -13.56 12.61 -17.00
CA LEU A 198 -13.28 13.73 -16.10
C LEU A 198 -14.51 14.61 -15.87
N ILE A 199 -15.30 14.89 -16.92
CA ILE A 199 -16.59 15.61 -16.82
C ILE A 199 -17.56 14.83 -15.92
N SER A 200 -17.58 13.50 -16.00
CA SER A 200 -18.46 12.68 -15.14
C SER A 200 -18.06 12.73 -13.67
N VAL A 201 -16.78 12.91 -13.34
CA VAL A 201 -16.29 12.99 -11.96
C VAL A 201 -16.44 14.42 -11.43
N TRP A 202 -15.94 15.42 -12.18
CA TRP A 202 -15.88 16.83 -11.78
C TRP A 202 -16.51 17.75 -12.84
N PRO A 203 -17.86 17.73 -13.00
CA PRO A 203 -18.56 18.45 -14.07
C PRO A 203 -18.46 19.98 -13.97
N LYS A 204 -18.11 20.53 -12.80
CA LYS A 204 -17.94 21.98 -12.60
C LYS A 204 -16.61 22.47 -13.19
N GLU A 205 -15.58 21.63 -13.14
CA GLU A 205 -14.20 21.97 -13.49
C GLU A 205 -13.87 21.65 -14.95
N TYR A 206 -14.41 20.54 -15.45
CA TYR A 206 -14.22 20.10 -16.82
C TYR A 206 -15.47 20.39 -17.63
N LYS A 207 -15.31 21.08 -18.75
CA LYS A 207 -16.40 21.42 -19.68
C LYS A 207 -15.99 21.04 -21.09
N ARG A 208 -16.95 20.59 -21.90
CA ARG A 208 -16.73 20.52 -23.35
C ARG A 208 -16.61 21.95 -23.87
N THR A 209 -15.39 22.39 -24.16
CA THR A 209 -15.20 23.60 -24.93
C THR A 209 -15.85 23.38 -26.29
N LYS A 210 -16.88 24.19 -26.59
CA LYS A 210 -17.33 24.34 -27.96
C LYS A 210 -16.15 24.97 -28.68
N ILE A 211 -15.37 24.17 -29.39
CA ILE A 211 -14.29 24.69 -30.24
C ILE A 211 -14.92 25.79 -31.09
N PRO A 212 -14.50 27.06 -30.95
CA PRO A 212 -15.04 28.13 -31.78
C PRO A 212 -14.81 27.73 -33.23
N GLN A 213 -15.90 27.60 -33.98
CA GLN A 213 -15.92 27.06 -35.34
C GLN A 213 -15.15 27.97 -36.32
N ASP A 214 -14.71 29.15 -35.87
CA ASP A 214 -14.10 30.22 -36.66
C ASP A 214 -12.56 30.16 -36.77
N CYS A 215 -11.87 29.23 -36.07
CA CYS A 215 -10.41 29.09 -36.15
C CYS A 215 -9.90 28.05 -37.17
N ALA A 216 -10.79 27.42 -37.96
CA ALA A 216 -10.43 26.36 -38.91
C ALA A 216 -9.72 26.85 -40.20
N SER A 217 -9.39 28.13 -40.32
CA SER A 217 -8.91 28.74 -41.57
C SER A 217 -7.45 29.19 -41.58
N SER A 218 -6.64 28.92 -40.53
CA SER A 218 -5.23 29.31 -40.53
C SER A 218 -4.27 28.18 -40.15
N GLY A 219 -3.87 27.40 -41.16
CA GLY A 219 -2.50 26.95 -41.42
C GLY A 219 -1.69 26.14 -40.40
N SER A 220 -2.20 25.85 -39.20
CA SER A 220 -1.53 24.98 -38.23
C SER A 220 -2.00 23.54 -38.44
N LYS A 221 -1.07 22.57 -38.48
CA LYS A 221 -1.36 21.13 -38.52
C LYS A 221 -2.06 20.73 -37.21
N ALA A 222 -3.34 21.02 -37.10
CA ALA A 222 -4.20 20.54 -36.04
C ALA A 222 -4.27 19.00 -36.14
N PHE A 223 -3.87 18.32 -35.08
CA PHE A 223 -4.16 16.91 -34.89
C PHE A 223 -5.68 16.77 -34.77
N ASP A 224 -6.31 16.33 -35.86
CA ASP A 224 -7.75 16.15 -35.96
C ASP A 224 -8.15 14.88 -35.21
N PHE A 225 -8.67 15.04 -33.98
CA PHE A 225 -9.38 13.98 -33.27
C PHE A 225 -10.82 13.92 -33.78
N THR A 226 -10.99 13.61 -35.07
CA THR A 226 -12.32 13.28 -35.61
C THR A 226 -12.69 11.88 -35.13
N ILE A 227 -13.32 11.81 -33.96
CA ILE A 227 -14.01 10.59 -33.53
C ILE A 227 -15.10 10.33 -34.56
N SER A 228 -14.88 9.31 -35.41
CA SER A 228 -15.83 8.82 -36.41
C SER A 228 -17.23 8.69 -35.79
N GLU A 229 -18.24 9.14 -36.52
CA GLU A 229 -19.66 9.05 -36.14
C GLU A 229 -20.10 7.60 -35.83
N GLN A 230 -19.34 6.61 -36.31
CA GLN A 230 -19.52 5.20 -35.98
C GLN A 230 -19.16 4.86 -34.53
N VAL A 231 -18.25 5.60 -33.89
CA VAL A 231 -17.88 5.42 -32.47
C VAL A 231 -18.97 6.00 -31.54
N ARG A 232 -19.65 7.09 -31.94
CA ARG A 232 -20.80 7.62 -31.17
C ARG A 232 -22.00 6.67 -31.16
N LYS A 233 -22.19 5.88 -32.22
CA LYS A 233 -23.20 4.80 -32.24
C LYS A 233 -22.82 3.60 -31.36
N LEU A 234 -21.54 3.41 -31.05
CA LEU A 234 -21.06 2.32 -30.18
C LEU A 234 -21.23 2.61 -28.68
N VAL A 235 -21.19 3.88 -28.27
CA VAL A 235 -21.23 4.29 -26.85
C VAL A 235 -22.67 4.35 -26.29
N GLY A 236 -23.69 4.19 -27.13
CA GLY A 236 -25.10 4.19 -26.75
C GLY A 236 -25.71 2.83 -26.37
N MET A 237 -24.93 1.75 -26.30
CA MET A 237 -25.45 0.44 -25.86
C MET A 237 -25.33 0.27 -24.34
N PRO A 238 -26.30 -0.38 -23.67
CA PRO A 238 -26.18 -0.72 -22.25
C PRO A 238 -25.00 -1.68 -22.09
N LEU A 239 -24.05 -1.33 -21.23
CA LEU A 239 -22.94 -2.19 -20.82
C LEU A 239 -23.47 -3.33 -19.95
N LEU A 240 -23.87 -4.43 -20.60
CA LEU A 240 -23.93 -5.74 -19.96
C LEU A 240 -22.57 -6.42 -20.13
N GLN A 241 -22.01 -6.82 -18.98
CA GLN A 241 -21.01 -7.86 -18.76
C GLN A 241 -20.53 -8.61 -20.01
N SER A 242 -19.25 -8.48 -20.39
CA SER A 242 -18.62 -9.45 -21.32
C SER A 242 -17.13 -9.18 -21.52
N VAL A 243 -16.29 -9.83 -20.71
CA VAL A 243 -15.08 -10.49 -21.24
C VAL A 243 -15.05 -11.90 -20.63
N ALA A 244 -16.01 -12.72 -21.06
CA ALA A 244 -15.96 -14.19 -21.10
C ALA A 244 -17.20 -14.83 -21.81
N PRO A 245 -17.47 -14.59 -23.12
CA PRO A 245 -18.34 -15.53 -23.85
C PRO A 245 -17.76 -16.14 -25.13
N GLU A 246 -16.60 -15.71 -25.64
CA GLU A 246 -16.10 -16.22 -26.93
C GLU A 246 -15.39 -17.59 -26.84
N LEU A 247 -15.09 -18.08 -25.64
CA LEU A 247 -14.69 -19.48 -25.40
C LEU A 247 -15.86 -20.40 -25.01
N MET A 248 -17.07 -19.85 -24.79
CA MET A 248 -18.27 -20.62 -24.43
C MET A 248 -19.14 -20.99 -25.63
N THR A 249 -19.02 -20.29 -26.76
CA THR A 249 -19.92 -20.46 -27.93
C THR A 249 -19.61 -21.65 -28.84
N LYS A 250 -18.60 -22.48 -28.54
CA LYS A 250 -18.36 -23.77 -29.23
C LYS A 250 -18.77 -25.01 -28.45
N SER A 251 -19.53 -24.85 -27.36
CA SER A 251 -20.17 -25.95 -26.66
C SER A 251 -21.67 -25.70 -26.55
N ASN A 252 -22.45 -26.22 -27.51
CA ASN A 252 -23.92 -26.27 -27.45
C ASN A 252 -24.44 -27.26 -26.37
N ALA A 253 -23.67 -27.49 -25.31
CA ALA A 253 -24.14 -28.23 -24.15
C ALA A 253 -24.87 -27.23 -23.24
N GLN A 254 -26.19 -27.37 -23.18
CA GLN A 254 -27.08 -26.71 -22.22
C GLN A 254 -26.45 -26.83 -20.82
N ILE A 255 -26.09 -25.70 -20.20
CA ILE A 255 -25.61 -25.69 -18.82
C ILE A 255 -26.83 -26.06 -17.96
N PRO A 256 -26.84 -27.21 -17.26
CA PRO A 256 -27.92 -27.51 -16.34
C PRO A 256 -27.93 -26.43 -15.26
N THR A 257 -29.06 -25.73 -15.10
CA THR A 257 -29.28 -24.82 -13.98
C THR A 257 -29.47 -25.67 -12.73
N ILE A 258 -28.40 -25.85 -11.97
CA ILE A 258 -28.41 -26.60 -10.71
C ILE A 258 -29.08 -25.70 -9.67
N THR A 259 -30.26 -26.08 -9.17
CA THR A 259 -31.01 -25.27 -8.20
C THR A 259 -31.07 -26.03 -6.88
N ILE A 260 -30.05 -25.86 -6.04
CA ILE A 260 -29.93 -26.61 -4.78
C ILE A 260 -30.90 -26.02 -3.75
N THR A 261 -31.99 -26.72 -3.46
CA THR A 261 -32.89 -26.38 -2.36
C THR A 261 -32.34 -26.90 -1.03
N GLN A 262 -32.09 -25.99 -0.08
CA GLN A 262 -31.48 -26.30 1.23
C GLN A 262 -32.24 -27.33 2.08
N ASP A 263 -33.54 -27.51 1.83
CA ASP A 263 -34.42 -28.33 2.67
C ASP A 263 -34.62 -29.76 2.16
N THR A 264 -34.07 -30.11 1.01
CA THR A 264 -34.13 -31.48 0.50
C THR A 264 -32.79 -32.16 0.74
N HIS A 265 -32.80 -33.32 1.41
CA HIS A 265 -31.68 -34.28 1.45
C HIS A 265 -31.28 -34.82 0.05
N ASP A 266 -31.62 -34.11 -1.01
CA ASP A 266 -31.34 -34.49 -2.37
C ASP A 266 -29.87 -34.19 -2.68
N THR A 267 -29.06 -35.24 -2.69
CA THR A 267 -27.63 -35.21 -3.02
C THR A 267 -27.39 -35.11 -4.52
N TYR A 268 -28.44 -35.18 -5.34
CA TYR A 268 -28.36 -35.26 -6.80
C TYR A 268 -27.53 -34.14 -7.42
N ASP A 269 -27.70 -32.91 -6.97
CA ASP A 269 -26.98 -31.76 -7.50
C ASP A 269 -25.47 -31.81 -7.17
N ILE A 270 -25.12 -32.28 -5.96
CA ILE A 270 -23.73 -32.46 -5.54
C ILE A 270 -23.08 -33.64 -6.28
N GLU A 271 -23.84 -34.71 -6.50
CA GLU A 271 -23.42 -35.86 -7.31
C GLU A 271 -23.15 -35.43 -8.75
N GLN A 272 -24.02 -34.61 -9.35
CA GLN A 272 -23.80 -34.05 -10.68
C GLN A 272 -22.55 -33.15 -10.71
N MET A 273 -22.33 -32.31 -9.70
CA MET A 273 -21.10 -31.51 -9.60
C MET A 273 -19.86 -32.40 -9.47
N TYR A 274 -19.95 -33.53 -8.76
CA TYR A 274 -18.89 -34.51 -8.67
C TYR A 274 -18.60 -35.18 -10.02
N GLU A 275 -19.63 -35.54 -10.78
CA GLU A 275 -19.45 -36.05 -12.15
C GLU A 275 -18.77 -35.02 -13.07
N LEU A 276 -19.19 -33.75 -12.99
CA LEU A 276 -18.56 -32.66 -13.75
C LEU A 276 -17.10 -32.46 -13.35
N TRP A 277 -16.79 -32.56 -12.05
CA TRP A 277 -15.43 -32.50 -11.53
C TRP A 277 -14.57 -33.64 -12.08
N GLN A 278 -15.05 -34.88 -12.02
CA GLN A 278 -14.37 -36.05 -12.59
C GLN A 278 -14.19 -35.95 -14.10
N ALA A 279 -15.14 -35.30 -14.80
CA ALA A 279 -15.03 -35.00 -16.23
C ALA A 279 -14.08 -33.83 -16.56
N GLY A 280 -13.41 -33.24 -15.57
CA GLY A 280 -12.45 -32.14 -15.76
C GLY A 280 -13.09 -30.77 -16.00
N LYS A 281 -14.40 -30.62 -15.81
CA LYS A 281 -15.14 -29.36 -16.01
C LYS A 281 -15.07 -28.44 -14.78
N THR A 282 -13.84 -28.17 -14.32
CA THR A 282 -13.58 -27.46 -13.05
C THR A 282 -14.23 -26.08 -12.96
N PHE A 283 -14.25 -25.32 -14.07
CA PHE A 283 -14.85 -23.98 -14.10
C PHE A 283 -16.35 -23.98 -13.77
N GLN A 284 -17.10 -24.97 -14.27
CA GLN A 284 -18.55 -25.09 -13.99
C GLN A 284 -18.80 -25.45 -12.53
N VAL A 285 -17.97 -26.34 -11.97
CA VAL A 285 -18.05 -26.73 -10.57
C VAL A 285 -17.78 -25.53 -9.67
N TYR A 286 -16.77 -24.70 -9.94
CA TYR A 286 -16.53 -23.49 -9.15
C TYR A 286 -17.69 -22.52 -9.20
N GLY A 287 -18.23 -22.22 -10.40
CA GLY A 287 -19.41 -21.37 -10.53
C GLY A 287 -20.57 -21.85 -9.66
N ALA A 288 -20.87 -23.15 -9.69
CA ALA A 288 -21.92 -23.74 -8.86
C ALA A 288 -21.60 -23.72 -7.35
N LEU A 289 -20.32 -23.89 -6.95
CA LEU A 289 -19.91 -23.80 -5.55
C LEU A 289 -20.14 -22.40 -4.96
N HIS A 290 -19.98 -21.34 -5.76
CA HIS A 290 -20.22 -19.95 -5.31
C HIS A 290 -21.71 -19.62 -5.10
N GLU A 291 -22.61 -20.34 -5.78
CA GLU A 291 -24.06 -20.13 -5.65
C GLU A 291 -24.63 -20.80 -4.39
N LEU A 292 -23.85 -21.66 -3.71
CA LEU A 292 -24.26 -22.37 -2.51
C LEU A 292 -24.06 -21.53 -1.25
N LEU A 293 -25.15 -20.92 -0.75
CA LEU A 293 -25.12 -19.98 0.38
C LEU A 293 -26.06 -20.38 1.52
N PRO A 294 -25.59 -20.95 2.66
CA PRO A 294 -24.22 -21.43 2.91
C PRO A 294 -23.90 -22.75 2.20
N PHE A 295 -22.61 -23.12 2.19
CA PHE A 295 -22.14 -24.36 1.61
C PHE A 295 -22.68 -25.58 2.40
N PRO A 296 -23.36 -26.55 1.76
CA PRO A 296 -24.03 -27.62 2.47
C PRO A 296 -23.04 -28.72 2.89
N HIS A 297 -23.25 -29.29 4.09
CA HIS A 297 -22.29 -30.22 4.70
C HIS A 297 -22.17 -31.57 3.95
N ASN A 298 -23.23 -32.02 3.27
CA ASN A 298 -23.18 -33.18 2.37
C ASN A 298 -22.28 -32.93 1.14
N GLY A 299 -21.93 -31.68 0.84
CA GLY A 299 -20.99 -31.29 -0.22
C GLY A 299 -19.52 -31.40 0.16
N MET A 300 -19.19 -31.64 1.44
CA MET A 300 -17.81 -31.70 1.92
C MET A 300 -16.92 -32.72 1.17
N PRO A 301 -17.36 -33.94 0.80
CA PRO A 301 -16.54 -34.87 0.03
C PRO A 301 -16.09 -34.31 -1.34
N LEU A 302 -16.97 -33.55 -2.00
CA LEU A 302 -16.63 -32.84 -3.23
C LEU A 302 -15.62 -31.73 -2.94
N LEU A 303 -15.87 -30.92 -1.91
CA LEU A 303 -14.96 -29.83 -1.53
C LEU A 303 -13.56 -30.35 -1.16
N HIS A 304 -13.45 -31.46 -0.42
CA HIS A 304 -12.17 -32.13 -0.15
C HIS A 304 -11.47 -32.56 -1.44
N SER A 305 -12.20 -33.11 -2.40
CA SER A 305 -11.64 -33.49 -3.71
C SER A 305 -11.09 -32.26 -4.47
N VAL A 306 -11.78 -31.13 -4.36
CA VAL A 306 -11.35 -29.83 -4.92
C VAL A 306 -10.10 -29.31 -4.23
N VAL A 307 -10.08 -29.34 -2.90
CA VAL A 307 -8.95 -28.90 -2.06
C VAL A 307 -7.70 -29.72 -2.35
N VAL A 308 -7.80 -31.05 -2.40
CA VAL A 308 -6.67 -31.94 -2.69
C VAL A 308 -6.02 -31.59 -4.02
N LYS A 309 -6.84 -31.37 -5.06
CA LYS A 309 -6.34 -30.99 -6.39
C LYS A 309 -5.68 -29.61 -6.36
N LYS A 310 -6.35 -28.59 -5.80
CA LYS A 310 -5.79 -27.22 -5.72
C LYS A 310 -4.46 -27.17 -4.96
N LEU A 311 -4.37 -27.84 -3.82
CA LEU A 311 -3.13 -27.88 -3.03
C LEU A 311 -1.98 -28.55 -3.77
N SER A 312 -2.28 -29.62 -4.51
CA SER A 312 -1.29 -30.34 -5.31
C SER A 312 -0.82 -29.52 -6.51
N ASP A 313 -1.75 -28.84 -7.18
CA ASP A 313 -1.48 -28.04 -8.38
C ASP A 313 -0.76 -26.71 -8.05
N ASN A 314 -1.03 -26.12 -6.88
CA ASN A 314 -0.59 -24.77 -6.53
C ASN A 314 0.41 -24.70 -5.36
N ASN A 315 1.17 -25.77 -5.10
CA ASN A 315 2.25 -25.77 -4.10
C ASN A 315 1.81 -25.28 -2.69
N GLY A 316 0.67 -25.77 -2.21
CA GLY A 316 0.15 -25.42 -0.89
C GLY A 316 -0.65 -24.11 -0.83
N VAL A 317 -1.02 -23.52 -1.97
CA VAL A 317 -1.95 -22.38 -2.03
C VAL A 317 -3.38 -22.87 -2.16
N LEU A 318 -4.23 -22.51 -1.20
CA LEU A 318 -5.66 -22.79 -1.21
C LEU A 318 -6.45 -21.48 -1.12
N SER A 319 -7.24 -21.20 -2.16
CA SER A 319 -8.27 -20.16 -2.11
C SER A 319 -9.66 -20.79 -2.08
N LEU A 320 -10.40 -20.43 -1.04
CA LEU A 320 -11.82 -20.67 -0.80
C LEU A 320 -12.61 -19.34 -0.85
N ALA A 321 -12.03 -18.30 -1.47
CA ALA A 321 -12.70 -17.01 -1.59
C ALA A 321 -14.07 -17.16 -2.25
N GLU A 322 -15.05 -16.38 -1.78
CA GLU A 322 -16.45 -16.39 -2.25
C GLU A 322 -17.18 -17.74 -2.07
N ILE A 323 -16.59 -18.76 -1.43
CA ILE A 323 -17.28 -19.98 -1.04
C ILE A 323 -17.78 -19.79 0.39
N ALA A 324 -19.09 -19.87 0.59
CA ALA A 324 -19.74 -19.65 1.89
C ALA A 324 -19.59 -20.85 2.85
N VAL A 325 -18.35 -21.23 3.15
CA VAL A 325 -18.01 -22.24 4.15
C VAL A 325 -18.12 -21.69 5.57
N ARG A 326 -18.55 -22.53 6.51
CA ARG A 326 -18.65 -22.21 7.94
C ARG A 326 -17.37 -22.59 8.69
N ASP A 327 -17.23 -22.07 9.91
CA ASP A 327 -16.09 -22.35 10.80
C ASP A 327 -15.80 -23.85 10.94
N ASP A 328 -16.82 -24.68 11.19
CA ASP A 328 -16.70 -26.14 11.35
C ASP A 328 -16.20 -26.84 10.08
N GLN A 329 -16.63 -26.37 8.91
CA GLN A 329 -16.19 -26.89 7.61
C GLN A 329 -14.74 -26.51 7.31
N VAL A 330 -14.34 -25.28 7.65
CA VAL A 330 -12.94 -24.85 7.55
C VAL A 330 -12.05 -25.68 8.48
N GLU A 331 -12.48 -25.88 9.74
CA GLU A 331 -11.77 -26.77 10.67
C GLU A 331 -11.62 -28.20 10.11
N GLU A 332 -12.67 -28.77 9.52
CA GLU A 332 -12.63 -30.11 8.91
C GLU A 332 -11.58 -30.20 7.79
N ILE A 333 -11.55 -29.21 6.89
CA ILE A 333 -10.56 -29.13 5.81
C ILE A 333 -9.14 -29.02 6.38
N LEU A 334 -8.94 -28.19 7.40
CA LEU A 334 -7.63 -27.97 8.01
C LEU A 334 -7.13 -29.19 8.78
N ASN A 335 -8.02 -29.93 9.45
CA ASN A 335 -7.64 -31.17 10.13
C ASN A 335 -7.05 -32.21 9.16
N ILE A 336 -7.51 -32.23 7.91
CA ILE A 336 -7.05 -33.19 6.90
C ILE A 336 -5.87 -32.63 6.09
N HIS A 337 -5.88 -31.33 5.79
CA HIS A 337 -4.97 -30.73 4.80
C HIS A 337 -4.06 -29.61 5.33
N GLY A 338 -4.25 -29.15 6.57
CA GLY A 338 -3.59 -27.96 7.15
C GLY A 338 -2.06 -28.00 7.07
N ASN A 339 -1.45 -29.17 7.30
CA ASN A 339 0.02 -29.35 7.22
C ASN A 339 0.61 -29.13 5.81
N LYS A 340 -0.23 -29.11 4.76
CA LYS A 340 0.21 -28.87 3.38
C LYS A 340 -0.03 -27.42 2.94
N MET A 341 -0.73 -26.64 3.75
CA MET A 341 -1.12 -25.27 3.40
C MET A 341 -0.03 -24.29 3.77
N ARG A 342 0.27 -23.38 2.84
CA ARG A 342 1.14 -22.22 3.05
C ARG A 342 0.34 -20.94 2.96
N ILE A 343 -0.53 -20.85 1.95
CA ILE A 343 -1.41 -19.70 1.74
C ILE A 343 -2.86 -20.17 1.83
N LEU A 344 -3.65 -19.51 2.67
CA LEU A 344 -5.09 -19.73 2.79
C LEU A 344 -5.82 -18.42 2.56
N ASP A 345 -6.71 -18.43 1.57
CA ASP A 345 -7.55 -17.30 1.22
C ASP A 345 -9.02 -17.63 1.46
N LEU A 346 -9.62 -16.86 2.36
CA LEU A 346 -11.00 -16.98 2.84
C LEU A 346 -11.83 -15.73 2.50
N SER A 347 -11.36 -14.92 1.55
CA SER A 347 -11.96 -13.62 1.24
C SER A 347 -13.43 -13.73 0.82
N HIS A 348 -14.22 -12.71 1.13
CA HIS A 348 -15.64 -12.60 0.79
C HIS A 348 -16.51 -13.72 1.36
N ASN A 349 -16.10 -14.30 2.49
CA ASN A 349 -16.91 -15.28 3.20
C ASN A 349 -17.69 -14.60 4.34
N SER A 350 -19.02 -14.63 4.24
CA SER A 350 -19.94 -14.01 5.20
C SER A 350 -20.30 -14.86 6.42
N TYR A 351 -19.78 -16.08 6.53
CA TYR A 351 -20.13 -17.05 7.58
C TYR A 351 -18.99 -17.38 8.54
N LEU A 352 -17.80 -16.82 8.32
CA LEU A 352 -16.63 -17.06 9.17
C LEU A 352 -16.54 -16.06 10.31
N THR A 353 -16.39 -16.56 11.53
CA THR A 353 -16.25 -15.71 12.72
C THR A 353 -14.79 -15.52 13.11
N ALA A 354 -14.47 -14.50 13.91
CA ALA A 354 -13.09 -14.33 14.41
C ALA A 354 -12.53 -15.54 15.19
N GLN A 355 -13.40 -16.41 15.72
CA GLN A 355 -12.98 -17.60 16.48
C GLN A 355 -12.24 -18.64 15.64
N ILE A 356 -12.44 -18.65 14.31
CA ILE A 356 -11.77 -19.58 13.41
C ILE A 356 -10.28 -19.24 13.23
N VAL A 357 -9.88 -17.97 13.41
CA VAL A 357 -8.50 -17.51 13.13
C VAL A 357 -7.47 -18.24 14.00
N PRO A 358 -7.61 -18.32 15.34
CA PRO A 358 -6.71 -19.15 16.15
C PRO A 358 -6.66 -20.61 15.73
N ARG A 359 -7.80 -21.17 15.29
CA ARG A 359 -7.93 -22.58 14.92
C ARG A 359 -7.22 -22.85 13.59
N ILE A 360 -7.32 -21.94 12.64
CA ILE A 360 -6.53 -21.93 11.40
C ILE A 360 -5.03 -22.00 11.72
N LEU A 361 -4.55 -21.08 12.57
CA LEU A 361 -3.12 -20.99 12.88
C LEU A 361 -2.61 -22.21 13.66
N GLN A 362 -3.46 -22.84 14.48
CA GLN A 362 -3.13 -24.08 15.20
C GLN A 362 -3.11 -25.32 14.28
N LEU A 363 -4.10 -25.44 13.39
CA LEU A 363 -4.26 -26.63 12.52
C LEU A 363 -3.39 -26.56 11.26
N ALA A 364 -2.92 -25.37 10.89
CA ALA A 364 -2.00 -25.15 9.77
C ALA A 364 -0.72 -24.45 10.25
N PRO A 365 0.19 -25.15 10.95
CA PRO A 365 1.40 -24.55 11.53
C PRO A 365 2.40 -24.03 10.48
N HIS A 366 2.29 -24.49 9.23
CA HIS A 366 3.12 -24.04 8.10
C HIS A 366 2.47 -22.91 7.29
N LEU A 367 1.30 -22.42 7.73
CA LEU A 367 0.63 -21.30 7.10
C LEU A 367 1.45 -20.04 7.29
N ASN A 368 1.87 -19.44 6.19
CA ASN A 368 2.62 -18.20 6.18
C ASN A 368 1.77 -17.02 5.69
N LYS A 369 0.63 -17.26 5.04
CA LYS A 369 -0.28 -16.19 4.60
C LYS A 369 -1.73 -16.55 4.80
N LEU A 370 -2.47 -15.64 5.45
CA LEU A 370 -3.90 -15.73 5.66
C LEU A 370 -4.58 -14.48 5.07
N ILE A 371 -5.54 -14.69 4.18
CA ILE A 371 -6.32 -13.63 3.53
C ILE A 371 -7.76 -13.72 4.02
N ALA A 372 -8.23 -12.66 4.68
CA ALA A 372 -9.57 -12.56 5.25
C ALA A 372 -10.22 -11.21 4.88
N LEU A 373 -10.19 -10.87 3.59
CA LEU A 373 -10.74 -9.63 3.07
C LEU A 373 -12.26 -9.77 2.86
N GLY A 374 -13.06 -8.78 3.23
CA GLY A 374 -14.51 -8.83 3.02
C GLY A 374 -15.23 -9.91 3.84
N CYS A 375 -14.69 -10.30 5.00
CA CYS A 375 -15.32 -11.22 5.96
C CYS A 375 -16.01 -10.40 7.07
N PRO A 376 -17.30 -10.04 6.95
CA PRO A 376 -17.95 -9.07 7.85
C PRO A 376 -18.07 -9.52 9.30
N LEU A 377 -18.02 -10.83 9.58
CA LEU A 377 -18.10 -11.40 10.94
C LEU A 377 -16.72 -11.55 11.61
N ILE A 378 -15.65 -11.15 10.92
CA ILE A 378 -14.31 -10.98 11.50
C ILE A 378 -14.10 -9.48 11.66
N GLU A 379 -14.56 -8.94 12.79
CA GLU A 379 -14.50 -7.50 13.04
C GLU A 379 -13.07 -7.04 13.38
N ASN A 380 -12.78 -5.77 13.14
CA ASN A 380 -11.45 -5.19 13.41
C ASN A 380 -11.02 -5.37 14.87
N ASP A 381 -11.93 -5.09 15.81
CA ASP A 381 -11.68 -5.19 17.25
C ASP A 381 -11.34 -6.62 17.68
N ASP A 382 -11.95 -7.62 17.06
CA ASP A 382 -11.66 -9.01 17.36
C ASP A 382 -10.28 -9.41 16.86
N VAL A 383 -9.86 -8.94 15.69
CA VAL A 383 -8.48 -9.13 15.21
C VAL A 383 -7.47 -8.48 16.16
N TYR A 384 -7.74 -7.27 16.66
CA TYR A 384 -6.85 -6.62 17.64
C TYR A 384 -6.76 -7.40 18.96
N LYS A 385 -7.91 -7.88 19.49
CA LYS A 385 -7.93 -8.76 20.67
C LYS A 385 -7.15 -10.05 20.43
N LEU A 386 -7.28 -10.67 19.26
CA LEU A 386 -6.56 -11.89 18.92
C LEU A 386 -5.05 -11.67 18.84
N LEU A 387 -4.60 -10.57 18.24
CA LEU A 387 -3.17 -10.22 18.24
C LEU A 387 -2.66 -10.01 19.68
N GLY A 388 -3.49 -9.46 20.57
CA GLY A 388 -3.15 -9.22 21.98
C GLY A 388 -3.08 -10.49 22.82
N TYR A 389 -4.13 -11.31 22.78
CA TYR A 389 -4.24 -12.51 23.62
C TYR A 389 -3.49 -13.72 23.03
N ASN A 390 -3.39 -13.78 21.70
CA ASN A 390 -2.88 -14.94 20.96
C ASN A 390 -1.74 -14.57 20.01
N GLY A 391 -1.03 -13.46 20.22
CA GLY A 391 0.04 -12.99 19.32
C GLY A 391 1.13 -14.03 19.01
N HIS A 392 1.36 -14.99 19.90
CA HIS A 392 2.29 -16.10 19.66
C HIS A 392 1.86 -17.03 18.50
N LEU A 393 0.56 -17.18 18.25
CA LEU A 393 0.04 -17.98 17.12
C LEU A 393 0.33 -17.36 15.77
N PHE A 394 0.57 -16.05 15.71
CA PHE A 394 0.84 -15.33 14.48
C PHE A 394 2.32 -15.26 14.12
N ARG A 395 3.22 -15.84 14.92
CA ARG A 395 4.68 -15.73 14.70
C ARG A 395 5.16 -16.46 13.44
N SER A 396 4.47 -17.53 13.03
CA SER A 396 4.74 -18.24 11.78
C SER A 396 4.13 -17.55 10.56
N LEU A 397 3.26 -16.56 10.76
CA LEU A 397 2.55 -15.87 9.70
C LEU A 397 3.41 -14.71 9.16
N ASP A 398 3.69 -14.73 7.87
CA ASP A 398 4.33 -13.63 7.15
C ASP A 398 3.33 -12.50 6.88
N THR A 399 2.08 -12.86 6.57
CA THR A 399 1.09 -11.91 6.08
C THR A 399 -0.32 -12.27 6.56
N LEU A 400 -0.98 -11.29 7.19
CA LEU A 400 -2.40 -11.30 7.50
C LEU A 400 -3.10 -10.16 6.73
N LEU A 401 -3.79 -10.49 5.64
CA LEU A 401 -4.57 -9.49 4.90
C LEU A 401 -5.96 -9.40 5.52
N HIS A 402 -6.12 -8.38 6.35
CA HIS A 402 -7.38 -8.05 7.01
C HIS A 402 -7.58 -6.53 7.04
N PRO A 403 -8.80 -6.01 6.84
CA PRO A 403 -9.05 -4.56 6.83
C PRO A 403 -8.48 -3.81 8.04
N SER A 404 -8.50 -4.42 9.23
CA SER A 404 -7.96 -3.84 10.47
C SER A 404 -6.46 -3.49 10.42
N LEU A 405 -5.69 -4.11 9.53
CA LEU A 405 -4.26 -3.87 9.32
C LEU A 405 -3.97 -3.06 8.05
N LEU A 406 -5.01 -2.74 7.28
CA LEU A 406 -4.95 -2.07 5.98
C LEU A 406 -5.61 -0.68 6.01
N GLN A 407 -5.87 -0.16 7.20
CA GLN A 407 -6.39 1.20 7.40
C GLN A 407 -5.30 2.04 8.07
N PRO A 408 -4.91 3.21 7.52
CA PRO A 408 -4.17 4.20 8.26
C PRO A 408 -5.09 4.68 9.38
N LEU A 409 -4.64 4.58 10.62
CA LEU A 409 -5.33 5.28 11.68
C LEU A 409 -5.24 6.77 11.42
N ALA A 410 -6.28 7.50 11.82
CA ALA A 410 -6.22 8.95 11.82
C ALA A 410 -4.91 9.38 12.49
N LEU A 411 -4.16 10.29 11.83
CA LEU A 411 -2.88 10.84 12.31
C LEU A 411 -2.99 11.45 13.72
N THR A 412 -4.21 11.63 14.21
CA THR A 412 -4.56 12.16 15.54
C THR A 412 -4.61 11.09 16.63
N CYS A 413 -4.63 9.80 16.30
CA CYS A 413 -4.59 8.73 17.29
C CYS A 413 -3.12 8.40 17.59
N GLU A 414 -2.64 8.82 18.75
CA GLU A 414 -1.26 8.61 19.22
C GLU A 414 -0.85 7.13 19.36
N ASN A 415 -1.74 6.17 19.08
CA ASN A 415 -1.52 4.76 19.35
C ASN A 415 -2.02 3.86 18.22
N ALA A 416 -1.16 2.93 17.80
CA ALA A 416 -1.55 1.79 16.98
C ALA A 416 -2.67 1.00 17.70
N PRO A 417 -3.68 0.48 16.97
CA PRO A 417 -4.85 -0.16 17.57
C PRO A 417 -4.56 -1.63 17.93
N TYR A 418 -3.48 -2.17 17.38
CA TYR A 418 -2.97 -3.50 17.62
C TYR A 418 -1.79 -3.46 18.60
N PRO A 419 -1.53 -4.57 19.31
CA PRO A 419 -0.26 -4.76 20.00
C PRO A 419 0.89 -4.75 19.00
N ILE A 420 1.98 -4.07 19.35
CA ILE A 420 3.13 -3.94 18.46
C ILE A 420 4.02 -5.16 18.57
N ALA A 421 4.36 -5.77 17.44
CA ALA A 421 5.37 -6.80 17.37
C ALA A 421 6.77 -6.22 17.08
N PHE A 422 6.84 -5.20 16.24
CA PHE A 422 8.09 -4.53 15.87
C PHE A 422 7.87 -3.03 15.64
N SER A 423 8.82 -2.22 16.08
CA SER A 423 8.87 -0.77 15.85
C SER A 423 10.21 -0.39 15.23
N TYR A 424 10.19 0.46 14.22
CA TYR A 424 11.31 1.33 13.90
C TYR A 424 11.08 2.67 14.56
N ILE A 425 12.07 3.17 15.31
CA ILE A 425 11.99 4.49 15.95
C ILE A 425 13.30 5.21 15.71
N GLN A 426 13.21 6.38 15.09
CA GLN A 426 14.31 7.28 14.88
C GLN A 426 14.13 8.55 15.67
N ALA A 427 15.16 8.89 16.46
CA ALA A 427 15.25 10.17 17.13
C ALA A 427 16.41 10.97 16.51
N SER A 428 16.12 12.21 16.14
CA SER A 428 17.12 13.16 15.68
C SER A 428 17.11 14.37 16.59
N GLY A 429 18.29 14.80 17.02
CA GLY A 429 18.43 16.02 17.82
C GLY A 429 18.00 17.31 17.09
N THR A 430 17.74 17.27 15.78
CA THR A 430 17.29 18.43 14.98
C THR A 430 15.80 18.43 14.65
N HIS A 431 15.11 17.30 14.75
CA HIS A 431 13.70 17.20 14.36
C HIS A 431 12.76 17.51 15.53
N SER A 432 11.65 18.17 15.23
CA SER A 432 10.63 18.47 16.23
C SER A 432 9.91 17.22 16.74
N HIS A 433 9.87 16.13 15.96
CA HIS A 433 9.19 14.89 16.32
C HIS A 433 10.01 13.66 15.94
N PRO A 434 9.96 12.58 16.75
CA PRO A 434 10.57 11.31 16.39
C PRO A 434 9.81 10.69 15.21
N VAL A 435 10.54 10.01 14.34
CA VAL A 435 9.95 9.26 13.24
C VAL A 435 9.76 7.83 13.70
N ALA A 436 8.53 7.33 13.68
CA ALA A 436 8.24 5.97 14.09
C ALA A 436 7.34 5.25 13.07
N CYS A 437 7.59 3.96 12.89
CA CYS A 437 6.61 3.07 12.28
C CYS A 437 6.58 1.75 13.03
N THR A 438 5.40 1.15 13.10
CA THR A 438 5.14 -0.05 13.88
C THR A 438 4.40 -1.06 13.05
N LEU A 439 4.67 -2.33 13.32
CA LEU A 439 4.13 -3.48 12.62
C LEU A 439 3.41 -4.41 13.62
N PRO A 440 2.22 -4.91 13.27
CA PRO A 440 1.49 -5.88 14.09
C PRO A 440 2.15 -7.26 14.03
N LEU A 441 2.81 -7.58 12.91
CA LEU A 441 3.41 -8.85 12.55
C LEU A 441 4.70 -8.57 11.79
N PHE A 442 5.68 -9.46 11.90
CA PHE A 442 6.90 -9.37 11.10
C PHE A 442 7.60 -10.72 11.00
N GLN A 443 8.33 -10.89 9.89
CA GLN A 443 9.34 -11.92 9.73
C GLN A 443 10.73 -11.33 9.83
N SER A 444 11.67 -12.13 10.30
CA SER A 444 13.08 -11.74 10.44
C SER A 444 13.67 -11.30 9.10
N SER A 445 13.36 -12.02 8.01
CA SER A 445 13.77 -11.71 6.64
C SER A 445 13.28 -10.34 6.16
N ASP A 446 12.03 -9.98 6.44
CA ASP A 446 11.47 -8.70 6.01
C ASP A 446 12.13 -7.53 6.73
N ILE A 447 12.34 -7.67 8.05
CA ILE A 447 13.02 -6.66 8.87
C ILE A 447 14.48 -6.48 8.45
N ILE A 448 15.26 -7.56 8.34
CA ILE A 448 16.67 -7.48 7.90
C ILE A 448 16.78 -6.70 6.61
N HIS A 449 15.82 -6.92 5.75
CA HIS A 449 15.93 -6.52 4.37
C HIS A 449 15.42 -5.06 4.23
N ALA A 450 14.44 -4.64 5.05
CA ALA A 450 14.12 -3.22 5.28
C ALA A 450 15.32 -2.46 5.88
N ILE A 451 16.06 -3.08 6.81
CA ILE A 451 17.29 -2.52 7.38
C ILE A 451 18.39 -2.44 6.32
N LEU A 452 18.54 -3.42 5.44
CA LEU A 452 19.49 -3.34 4.32
C LEU A 452 19.20 -2.14 3.42
N ASP A 453 17.93 -1.90 3.09
CA ASP A 453 17.54 -0.74 2.30
C ASP A 453 17.82 0.58 3.05
N LEU A 454 17.57 0.61 4.36
CA LEU A 454 17.91 1.74 5.23
C LEU A 454 19.43 2.00 5.25
N VAL A 455 20.21 0.96 5.48
CA VAL A 455 21.67 0.96 5.54
C VAL A 455 22.29 1.39 4.20
N ALA A 456 21.68 1.03 3.09
CA ALA A 456 22.12 1.48 1.77
C ALA A 456 22.09 3.02 1.61
N LEU A 457 21.23 3.72 2.37
CA LEU A 457 21.17 5.19 2.37
C LEU A 457 22.39 5.84 3.03
N PHE A 458 23.11 5.10 3.89
CA PHE A 458 24.31 5.58 4.57
C PHE A 458 25.60 5.34 3.78
N GLN A 459 25.53 4.78 2.57
CA GLN A 459 26.74 4.53 1.79
C GLN A 459 27.41 5.85 1.36
N PRO A 460 28.75 5.98 1.48
CA PRO A 460 29.46 7.22 1.16
C PRO A 460 29.22 7.73 -0.26
N THR A 461 29.01 6.83 -1.21
CA THR A 461 28.67 7.18 -2.60
C THR A 461 27.33 7.91 -2.69
N VAL A 462 26.32 7.46 -1.94
CA VAL A 462 25.00 8.09 -1.85
C VAL A 462 25.11 9.44 -1.18
N ILE A 463 25.85 9.54 -0.07
CA ILE A 463 26.03 10.81 0.66
C ILE A 463 26.80 11.83 -0.19
N THR A 464 27.90 11.41 -0.84
CA THR A 464 28.76 12.30 -1.65
C THR A 464 28.01 12.88 -2.84
N HIS A 465 27.18 12.06 -3.51
CA HIS A 465 26.34 12.56 -4.60
C HIS A 465 25.29 13.56 -4.09
N ALA A 466 24.76 13.41 -2.87
CA ALA A 466 23.72 14.29 -2.31
C ALA A 466 24.29 15.66 -2.03
N ILE A 467 25.50 15.68 -1.46
CA ILE A 467 26.27 16.90 -1.24
C ILE A 467 26.54 17.63 -2.56
N SER A 468 26.96 16.90 -3.60
CA SER A 468 27.30 17.48 -4.90
C SER A 468 26.10 18.19 -5.55
N ASP A 469 24.92 17.58 -5.46
CA ASP A 469 23.72 18.15 -6.07
C ASP A 469 23.20 19.36 -5.29
N VAL A 470 23.24 19.33 -3.95
CA VAL A 470 22.93 20.49 -3.09
C VAL A 470 23.90 21.65 -3.36
N ALA A 471 25.19 21.36 -3.57
CA ALA A 471 26.20 22.38 -3.87
C ALA A 471 26.00 23.07 -5.23
N SER A 472 25.29 22.42 -6.16
CA SER A 472 24.97 22.97 -7.48
C SER A 472 23.70 23.84 -7.51
N GLY A 473 22.88 23.78 -6.46
CA GLY A 473 21.68 24.60 -6.31
C GLY A 473 21.96 26.09 -6.04
N PRO A 474 20.96 26.98 -6.20
CA PRO A 474 21.10 28.40 -5.89
C PRO A 474 21.57 28.60 -4.45
N LYS A 475 22.69 29.31 -4.25
CA LYS A 475 23.35 29.50 -2.95
C LYS A 475 22.53 30.27 -1.91
N ASP A 476 21.38 30.79 -2.28
CA ASP A 476 20.58 31.72 -1.46
C ASP A 476 19.47 31.04 -0.65
N PHE A 477 19.39 29.70 -0.64
CA PHE A 477 18.47 29.00 0.26
C PHE A 477 19.17 28.68 1.60
N PRO A 478 18.80 29.35 2.72
CA PRO A 478 19.42 29.16 4.03
C PRO A 478 19.14 27.78 4.67
N TRP A 479 18.41 26.90 3.98
CA TRP A 479 18.13 25.53 4.39
C TRP A 479 18.96 24.55 3.54
N GLN A 480 20.27 24.75 3.42
CA GLN A 480 21.16 23.69 2.92
C GLN A 480 21.07 22.52 3.90
N LEU A 481 20.11 21.66 3.60
CA LEU A 481 19.76 20.48 4.36
C LEU A 481 21.00 19.63 4.50
N ASP A 482 21.24 19.21 5.73
CA ASP A 482 22.23 18.18 6.01
C ASP A 482 21.87 16.97 5.13
N PRO A 483 22.79 16.45 4.29
CA PRO A 483 22.59 15.23 3.51
C PRO A 483 22.00 14.09 4.35
N LEU A 484 22.21 14.13 5.67
CA LEU A 484 21.75 13.13 6.61
C LEU A 484 20.35 13.42 7.20
N GLU A 485 19.87 14.67 7.18
CA GLU A 485 18.44 14.96 7.35
C GLU A 485 17.60 14.38 6.19
N HIS A 486 18.23 14.00 5.07
CA HIS A 486 17.55 13.25 4.02
C HIS A 486 17.36 11.76 4.34
N VAL A 487 18.21 11.16 5.21
CA VAL A 487 18.08 9.75 5.59
C VAL A 487 16.96 9.56 6.62
N SER A 488 16.73 10.56 7.49
CA SER A 488 15.63 10.57 8.46
C SER A 488 14.24 10.78 7.86
N THR A 489 14.17 11.17 6.59
CA THR A 489 12.93 11.57 5.91
C THR A 489 12.42 10.54 4.90
N VAL A 490 13.16 9.46 4.65
CA VAL A 490 12.58 8.26 4.03
C VAL A 490 11.50 7.77 4.97
N THR A 491 10.24 7.82 4.53
CA THR A 491 9.12 7.40 5.39
C THR A 491 9.40 5.95 5.81
N PRO A 492 9.59 5.64 7.11
CA PRO A 492 9.88 4.27 7.52
C PRO A 492 8.75 3.32 7.14
N ALA A 493 7.53 3.85 7.05
CA ALA A 493 6.40 3.15 6.44
C ALA A 493 6.72 2.59 5.04
N THR A 494 7.61 3.23 4.28
CA THR A 494 8.06 2.72 2.98
C THR A 494 8.93 1.49 3.08
N LEU A 495 9.98 1.57 3.89
CA LEU A 495 10.95 0.50 4.02
C LEU A 495 10.27 -0.73 4.63
N PHE A 496 9.46 -0.50 5.66
CA PHE A 496 8.81 -1.55 6.43
C PHE A 496 7.49 -2.05 5.81
N SER A 497 6.95 -1.39 4.79
CA SER A 497 5.89 -1.98 3.93
C SER A 497 6.45 -2.82 2.78
N GLY A 498 7.79 -2.90 2.64
CA GLY A 498 8.45 -3.73 1.64
C GLY A 498 8.61 -3.11 0.26
N LEU A 499 8.32 -1.82 0.07
CA LEU A 499 8.46 -1.13 -1.22
C LEU A 499 9.89 -0.60 -1.41
N ARG A 500 10.76 -1.42 -2.02
CA ARG A 500 12.21 -1.18 -2.15
C ARG A 500 12.66 -0.37 -3.38
N GLN A 501 13.89 0.13 -3.33
CA GLN A 501 14.51 1.00 -4.35
C GLN A 501 14.63 0.39 -5.75
N VAL A 502 14.97 -0.89 -5.89
CA VAL A 502 15.39 -1.44 -7.21
C VAL A 502 14.45 -2.54 -7.74
N HIS A 503 13.57 -3.10 -6.89
CA HIS A 503 12.68 -4.22 -7.25
C HIS A 503 11.26 -4.09 -6.64
N SER A 504 10.80 -2.86 -6.36
CA SER A 504 9.47 -2.60 -5.76
C SER A 504 8.30 -3.12 -6.59
N GLU A 505 8.49 -3.35 -7.89
CA GLU A 505 7.45 -3.84 -8.80
C GLU A 505 6.91 -5.23 -8.42
N ASN A 506 7.67 -6.00 -7.61
CA ASN A 506 7.35 -7.40 -7.28
C ASN A 506 7.01 -7.67 -5.82
N ARG A 507 6.53 -6.68 -5.05
CA ARG A 507 6.27 -6.88 -3.61
C ARG A 507 4.84 -6.58 -3.19
N GLU A 508 4.37 -7.39 -2.25
CA GLU A 508 3.06 -7.31 -1.64
C GLU A 508 3.14 -6.52 -0.34
N VAL A 509 2.20 -5.61 -0.13
CA VAL A 509 2.06 -4.86 1.13
C VAL A 509 1.09 -5.64 2.01
N ALA A 510 1.64 -6.26 3.06
CA ALA A 510 0.89 -7.09 4.00
C ALA A 510 0.09 -6.27 5.03
N CYS A 511 0.58 -5.09 5.39
CA CYS A 511 -0.06 -4.17 6.32
C CYS A 511 0.37 -2.73 6.05
N ILE A 512 -0.42 -1.77 6.54
CA ILE A 512 -0.05 -0.36 6.59
C ILE A 512 0.64 -0.11 7.93
N PRO A 513 1.96 0.19 7.94
CA PRO A 513 2.67 0.51 9.17
C PRO A 513 2.06 1.73 9.84
N GLN A 514 1.91 1.69 11.17
CA GLN A 514 1.30 2.78 11.94
C GLN A 514 2.35 3.54 12.73
N TYR A 515 2.14 4.84 12.94
CA TYR A 515 2.93 5.59 13.90
C TYR A 515 2.54 5.20 15.32
N SER A 516 3.52 4.86 16.16
CA SER A 516 3.32 4.64 17.59
C SER A 516 4.68 4.61 18.29
N LEU A 517 4.72 5.10 19.53
CA LEU A 517 5.90 5.03 20.40
C LEU A 517 5.73 3.98 21.52
N ARG A 518 4.64 3.19 21.52
CA ARG A 518 4.38 2.13 22.51
C ARG A 518 5.45 1.04 22.53
N GLY A 519 6.27 0.91 21.48
CA GLY A 519 7.47 0.07 21.51
C GLY A 519 8.43 0.42 22.67
N LEU A 520 8.53 1.71 23.02
CA LEU A 520 9.31 2.18 24.17
C LEU A 520 8.68 1.83 25.52
N GLN A 521 7.39 1.47 25.53
CA GLN A 521 6.64 1.03 26.71
C GLN A 521 6.69 -0.50 26.86
N GLY A 522 7.55 -1.18 26.10
CA GLY A 522 7.78 -2.62 26.20
C GLY A 522 6.91 -3.48 25.28
N GLU A 523 6.30 -2.87 24.26
CA GLU A 523 5.57 -3.62 23.24
C GLU A 523 6.46 -4.03 22.06
N GLY A 524 6.82 -5.30 22.03
CA GLY A 524 7.56 -5.90 20.92
C GLY A 524 9.03 -5.47 20.87
N TRP A 525 9.61 -5.59 19.68
CA TRP A 525 10.99 -5.22 19.40
C TRP A 525 11.09 -3.79 18.87
N VAL A 526 12.18 -3.08 19.21
CA VAL A 526 12.46 -1.75 18.68
C VAL A 526 13.79 -1.77 17.94
N PHE A 527 13.81 -1.39 16.66
CA PHE A 527 15.03 -0.93 16.00
C PHE A 527 15.15 0.57 16.25
N ALA A 528 16.02 0.93 17.19
CA ALA A 528 16.30 2.31 17.56
C ALA A 528 17.41 2.86 16.67
N LEU A 529 17.18 4.01 16.06
CA LEU A 529 18.18 4.77 15.31
C LEU A 529 18.29 6.17 15.92
N HIS A 530 19.48 6.55 16.35
CA HIS A 530 19.73 7.84 16.98
C HIS A 530 20.71 8.68 16.18
N THR A 531 20.34 9.94 15.99
CA THR A 531 21.21 10.98 15.43
C THR A 531 21.45 12.02 16.52
N PRO A 532 22.65 12.08 17.10
CA PRO A 532 22.93 13.03 18.17
C PRO A 532 22.80 14.49 17.67
N PRO A 533 22.39 15.42 18.55
CA PRO A 533 22.26 16.83 18.18
C PRO A 533 23.61 17.41 17.74
N ARG A 534 23.56 18.47 16.92
CA ARG A 534 24.77 19.20 16.55
C ARG A 534 25.41 19.78 17.80
N ASP A 535 26.67 19.41 18.04
CA ASP A 535 27.51 20.11 19.00
C ASP A 535 27.63 21.60 18.58
N SER A 536 27.41 22.50 19.54
CA SER A 536 27.66 23.94 19.43
C SER A 536 29.07 24.33 18.93
N SER A 537 30.07 23.45 19.08
CA SER A 537 31.44 23.66 18.60
C SER A 537 31.55 23.65 17.07
N GLY A 538 30.52 23.18 16.37
CA GLY A 538 30.49 23.13 14.90
C GLY A 538 31.42 22.08 14.30
N ASN A 539 32.04 21.21 15.11
CA ASN A 539 32.87 20.13 14.59
C ASN A 539 31.97 19.00 14.06
N GLU A 540 31.64 19.04 12.77
CA GLU A 540 30.74 18.06 12.13
C GLU A 540 31.32 16.65 12.08
N ARG A 541 32.64 16.48 12.28
CA ARG A 541 33.36 15.20 12.14
C ARG A 541 33.04 14.16 13.22
N ASP A 542 32.39 14.52 14.32
CA ASP A 542 32.08 13.59 15.41
C ASP A 542 30.64 13.03 15.38
N ARG A 543 29.87 13.25 14.30
CA ARG A 543 28.51 12.72 14.20
C ARG A 543 28.50 11.26 13.74
N CYS A 544 28.54 10.35 14.70
CA CYS A 544 28.26 8.95 14.44
C CYS A 544 26.77 8.66 14.69
N TYR A 545 26.12 8.01 13.73
CA TYR A 545 24.78 7.45 13.93
C TYR A 545 24.92 6.25 14.86
N THR A 546 23.97 6.08 15.77
CA THR A 546 23.93 4.88 16.60
C THR A 546 22.66 4.08 16.37
N TYR A 547 22.77 2.76 16.36
CA TYR A 547 21.62 1.86 16.20
C TYR A 547 21.64 0.70 17.20
N ALA A 548 20.46 0.23 17.58
CA ALA A 548 20.33 -1.01 18.35
C ALA A 548 19.00 -1.72 18.08
N PHE A 549 19.01 -3.02 18.32
CA PHE A 549 17.78 -3.77 18.58
C PHE A 549 17.54 -3.74 20.08
N VAL A 550 16.43 -3.17 20.50
CA VAL A 550 16.10 -2.94 21.90
C VAL A 550 14.81 -3.65 22.26
N ARG A 551 14.79 -4.31 23.42
CA ARG A 551 13.58 -4.81 24.05
C ARG A 551 13.35 -4.03 25.34
N PHE A 552 12.32 -3.19 25.37
CA PHE A 552 11.93 -2.50 26.60
C PHE A 552 11.09 -3.44 27.46
N LYS A 553 11.24 -3.37 28.79
CA LYS A 553 10.32 -4.07 29.70
C LYS A 553 9.03 -3.27 29.85
N PRO A 554 7.87 -3.93 29.94
CA PRO A 554 6.63 -3.26 30.28
C PRO A 554 6.77 -2.51 31.60
N PRO A 555 6.25 -1.27 31.72
CA PRO A 555 6.28 -0.55 32.98
C PRO A 555 5.57 -1.38 34.05
N LYS A 556 6.17 -1.47 35.25
CA LYS A 556 5.53 -2.13 36.40
C LYS A 556 4.19 -1.45 36.63
N GLN A 557 3.08 -2.19 36.51
CA GLN A 557 1.73 -1.64 36.69
C GLN A 557 1.65 -0.87 38.01
N VAL A 558 1.61 0.46 37.94
CA VAL A 558 1.54 1.34 39.11
C VAL A 558 0.08 1.42 39.58
N GLY A 559 -0.41 0.33 40.17
CA GLY A 559 -1.77 0.22 40.68
C GLY A 559 -2.86 0.24 39.58
N LYS A 560 -4.09 -0.13 39.94
CA LYS A 560 -5.25 -0.13 39.02
C LYS A 560 -5.74 1.28 38.61
N GLY A 561 -4.88 2.30 38.68
CA GLY A 561 -5.20 3.62 38.15
C GLY A 561 -5.12 3.56 36.62
N GLU A 562 -6.17 4.00 35.94
CA GLU A 562 -6.15 4.17 34.49
C GLU A 562 -4.88 4.97 34.10
N MET A 563 -4.04 4.42 33.22
CA MET A 563 -2.95 5.18 32.59
C MET A 563 -3.58 6.24 31.68
N THR A 564 -3.97 7.37 32.27
CA THR A 564 -4.53 8.51 31.56
C THR A 564 -3.39 9.49 31.26
N GLY A 565 -2.59 9.19 30.24
CA GLY A 565 -1.62 10.15 29.73
C GLY A 565 -0.58 9.56 28.77
N PRO A 566 -0.12 10.34 27.76
CA PRO A 566 0.92 9.96 26.80
C PRO A 566 2.35 10.01 27.37
N ASP A 567 2.52 10.15 28.69
CA ASP A 567 3.83 10.27 29.30
C ASP A 567 4.66 9.00 29.04
N LEU A 568 5.69 9.14 28.22
CA LEU A 568 6.71 8.11 27.97
C LEU A 568 7.54 7.88 29.24
N ASN A 569 6.99 7.13 30.18
CA ASN A 569 7.68 6.65 31.38
C ASN A 569 8.58 5.45 31.04
N VAL A 570 9.55 5.69 30.16
CA VAL A 570 10.53 4.69 29.70
C VAL A 570 11.67 4.61 30.71
N ASN A 571 11.79 3.51 31.45
CA ASN A 571 12.97 3.28 32.26
C ASN A 571 14.07 2.68 31.39
N VAL A 572 15.11 3.47 31.08
CA VAL A 572 16.25 3.03 30.25
C VAL A 572 17.01 1.89 30.93
N GLU A 573 17.05 1.87 32.26
CA GLU A 573 17.70 0.80 33.03
C GLU A 573 17.03 -0.56 32.86
N ASP A 574 15.77 -0.57 32.43
CA ASP A 574 14.99 -1.79 32.20
C ASP A 574 15.04 -2.26 30.73
N ALA A 575 15.76 -1.54 29.85
CA ALA A 575 15.88 -1.88 28.44
C ALA A 575 17.02 -2.89 28.18
N GLU A 576 16.78 -3.86 27.31
CA GLU A 576 17.75 -4.85 26.88
C GLU A 576 18.27 -4.48 25.48
N ILE A 577 19.57 -4.16 25.38
CA ILE A 577 20.24 -3.84 24.11
C ILE A 577 20.81 -5.13 23.51
N HIS A 578 20.45 -5.41 22.27
CA HIS A 578 20.90 -6.57 21.52
C HIS A 578 21.71 -6.17 20.29
N THR A 579 22.80 -6.90 20.04
CA THR A 579 23.47 -6.90 18.75
C THR A 579 22.58 -7.54 17.68
N PHE A 580 22.88 -7.33 16.40
CA PHE A 580 22.13 -7.97 15.31
C PHE A 580 22.04 -9.50 15.47
N ARG A 581 23.16 -10.15 15.81
CA ARG A 581 23.19 -11.61 16.05
C ARG A 581 22.41 -12.01 17.29
N SER A 582 22.57 -11.30 18.40
CA SER A 582 21.82 -11.57 19.63
C SER A 582 20.31 -11.41 19.42
N TRP A 583 19.87 -10.44 18.62
CA TRP A 583 18.47 -10.26 18.25
C TRP A 583 17.93 -11.48 17.47
N LEU A 584 18.67 -11.98 16.47
CA LEU A 584 18.28 -13.18 15.75
C LEU A 584 18.15 -14.41 16.66
N ASP A 585 19.08 -14.59 17.60
CA ASP A 585 19.01 -15.68 18.58
C ASP A 585 17.74 -15.57 19.44
N GLN A 586 17.35 -14.35 19.83
CA GLN A 586 16.11 -14.11 20.56
C GLN A 586 14.86 -14.39 19.72
N LEU A 587 14.89 -14.10 18.41
CA LEU A 587 13.76 -14.44 17.53
C LEU A 587 13.58 -15.95 17.38
N GLU A 588 14.69 -16.71 17.32
CA GLU A 588 14.64 -18.18 17.28
C GLU A 588 14.05 -18.74 18.59
N LEU A 589 14.41 -18.18 19.74
CA LEU A 589 13.80 -18.53 21.03
C LEU A 589 12.31 -18.17 21.12
N GLU A 590 11.83 -17.25 20.28
CA GLU A 590 10.41 -16.92 20.13
C GLU A 590 9.69 -17.82 19.11
N ASP A 591 10.33 -18.88 18.62
CA ASP A 591 9.79 -19.78 17.58
C ASP A 591 9.47 -19.06 16.26
N ARG A 592 10.20 -17.97 15.95
CA ARG A 592 10.02 -17.28 14.67
C ARG A 592 10.86 -17.96 13.57
N PRO A 593 10.38 -17.98 12.33
CA PRO A 593 11.16 -18.47 11.21
C PRO A 593 12.53 -17.78 11.10
N ALA A 594 13.58 -18.58 10.96
CA ALA A 594 14.94 -18.09 10.76
C ALA A 594 15.06 -17.40 9.39
N ALA A 595 15.78 -16.27 9.35
CA ALA A 595 16.10 -15.60 8.10
C ALA A 595 17.09 -16.43 7.26
N PRO A 596 17.07 -16.30 5.93
CA PRO A 596 18.08 -16.92 5.06
C PRO A 596 19.51 -16.51 5.46
N VAL A 597 20.42 -17.48 5.48
CA VAL A 597 21.80 -17.28 5.96
C VAL A 597 22.52 -16.23 5.12
N GLU A 598 22.30 -16.23 3.80
CA GLU A 598 22.89 -15.29 2.86
C GLU A 598 22.45 -13.86 3.17
N LEU A 599 21.17 -13.69 3.49
CA LEU A 599 20.60 -12.40 3.82
C LEU A 599 21.15 -11.86 5.15
N VAL A 600 21.31 -12.74 6.13
CA VAL A 600 21.93 -12.40 7.41
C VAL A 600 23.40 -12.00 7.20
N GLN A 601 24.16 -12.75 6.41
CA GLN A 601 25.56 -12.45 6.09
C GLN A 601 25.71 -11.11 5.36
N GLU A 602 24.79 -10.80 4.43
CA GLU A 602 24.78 -9.54 3.71
C GLU A 602 24.62 -8.34 4.67
N LEU A 603 23.62 -8.38 5.57
CA LEU A 603 23.42 -7.29 6.52
C LEU A 603 24.58 -7.17 7.50
N ASP A 604 25.10 -8.29 7.99
CA ASP A 604 26.24 -8.31 8.91
C ASP A 604 27.48 -7.64 8.30
N HIS A 605 27.77 -7.95 7.03
CA HIS A 605 28.87 -7.33 6.29
C HIS A 605 28.65 -5.83 6.08
N ARG A 606 27.44 -5.41 5.69
CA ARG A 606 27.10 -4.00 5.48
C ARG A 606 27.18 -3.17 6.77
N LEU A 607 26.73 -3.73 7.89
CA LEU A 607 26.85 -3.08 9.19
C LEU A 607 28.31 -2.96 9.60
N LEU A 608 29.13 -4.00 9.40
CA LEU A 608 30.56 -3.93 9.68
C LEU A 608 31.27 -2.86 8.84
N ASP A 609 30.97 -2.79 7.54
CA ASP A 609 31.55 -1.78 6.65
C ASP A 609 31.21 -0.36 7.13
N LEU A 610 29.94 -0.11 7.50
CA LEU A 610 29.53 1.19 8.05
C LEU A 610 30.13 1.50 9.41
N GLN A 611 30.43 0.50 10.24
CA GLN A 611 31.09 0.72 11.54
C GLN A 611 32.55 1.16 11.39
N LEU A 612 33.19 0.76 10.29
CA LEU A 612 34.58 1.12 9.98
C LEU A 612 34.71 2.50 9.30
N ASP A 613 33.60 3.08 8.84
CA ASP A 613 33.57 4.42 8.27
C ASP A 613 33.72 5.48 9.37
N VAL A 614 34.77 6.29 9.27
CA VAL A 614 35.12 7.30 10.28
C VAL A 614 34.29 8.57 10.11
N ASP A 615 33.85 8.88 8.89
CA ASP A 615 33.22 10.17 8.57
C ASP A 615 31.69 10.11 8.69
N TYR A 616 31.08 8.96 8.36
CA TYR A 616 29.61 8.81 8.34
C TYR A 616 29.14 7.49 8.96
N GLY A 617 29.95 6.89 9.82
CA GLY A 617 29.71 5.53 10.32
C GLY A 617 28.42 5.35 11.12
N LEU A 618 27.86 4.15 11.00
CA LEU A 618 26.72 3.66 11.76
C LEU A 618 27.25 2.70 12.85
N LYS A 619 27.27 3.16 14.10
CA LYS A 619 27.85 2.45 15.24
C LYS A 619 26.78 1.72 16.06
N PRO A 620 27.08 0.59 16.70
CA PRO A 620 26.19 0.00 17.69
C PRO A 620 25.96 0.98 18.84
N MET A 621 24.71 1.11 19.27
CA MET A 621 24.29 1.95 20.39
C MET A 621 24.75 1.34 21.72
N LEU A 622 25.36 2.17 22.57
CA LEU A 622 25.69 1.84 23.96
C LEU A 622 24.58 2.32 24.91
N GLU A 623 24.71 2.04 26.20
CA GLU A 623 23.73 2.46 27.21
C GLU A 623 23.55 3.99 27.26
N ASP A 624 24.65 4.75 27.20
CA ASP A 624 24.62 6.21 27.18
C ASP A 624 23.93 6.76 25.92
N ASP A 625 24.13 6.09 24.77
CA ASP A 625 23.48 6.46 23.52
C ASP A 625 21.97 6.19 23.57
N LEU A 626 21.56 5.08 24.20
CA LEU A 626 20.15 4.74 24.40
C LEU A 626 19.47 5.76 25.33
N LEU A 627 20.17 6.17 26.40
CA LEU A 627 19.68 7.23 27.27
C LEU A 627 19.47 8.54 26.49
N ALA A 628 20.45 8.95 25.70
CA ALA A 628 20.36 10.14 24.85
C ALA A 628 19.22 10.04 23.82
N PHE A 629 19.03 8.86 23.22
CA PHE A 629 17.92 8.58 22.30
C PHE A 629 16.56 8.76 22.99
N VAL A 630 16.35 8.14 24.16
CA VAL A 630 15.09 8.26 24.91
C VAL A 630 14.84 9.69 25.38
N GLU A 631 15.89 10.39 25.82
CA GLU A 631 15.78 11.81 26.17
C GLU A 631 15.41 12.69 24.97
N SER A 632 15.98 12.42 23.79
CA SER A 632 15.63 13.14 22.56
C SER A 632 14.15 12.97 22.23
N ILE A 633 13.62 11.75 22.34
CA ILE A 633 12.19 11.47 22.11
C ILE A 633 11.32 12.23 23.12
N ARG A 634 11.69 12.21 24.41
CA ARG A 634 10.97 12.94 25.47
C ARG A 634 10.94 14.44 25.26
N ARG A 635 12.01 15.04 24.72
CA ARG A 635 12.07 16.48 24.43
C ARG A 635 11.22 16.88 23.22
N SER A 636 10.95 15.94 22.32
CA SER A 636 10.16 16.14 21.11
C SER A 636 8.65 15.93 21.31
N GLN A 637 8.25 15.33 22.44
CA GLN A 637 6.86 15.31 22.91
C GLN A 637 6.56 16.57 23.71
#